data_AF-A0A7C5KLJ1-F1
#
_entry.id   AF-A0A7C5KLJ1-F1
#
_cell.length_a   1.000
_cell.length_b   1.000
_cell.length_c   1.000
_cell.angle_alpha   90.00
_cell.angle_beta   90.00
_cell.angle_gamma   90.00
#
_symmetry.space_group_name_H-M   'P 1'
#
loop_
_entity.id
_entity.type
_entity.pdbx_description
1 polymer ?
#
loop_
_entity_poly.entity_id
_entity_poly.type
_entity_poly.pdbx_seq_one_letter_code
_entity_poly.pdbx_strand_id
1 'polypeptide(L)'
;MDDTFALPPLFSSLRTPLGLALGLLALLGSRLPSQTPSLVGDFNKVAPPSPSSHPRNFVAMGSYLFFQAGTPATGTELYRLKLGASAAPSLLGDLNQGPASSRPDSLTVLGNRLLFAATTAGAGRELWISDGSASGTRVLKDLRPGKLGSNPRSFLVVGSKMFFVADDGTSGEELWISDGSASGTKLVKDIQKGSAGSSITGLVLHGNKVYFQADDGIHGPELWSSDGTSAGTGLVLDILPGAKGSAPHALLSFGGKLYFAANGDPSSGTELWVSDGSAGGTQLLRDIRPGPQGSMPRGLLQLGTRFYFQASTLDHGAELWVSDGTTQGTKLFVDIFPGTGSSLPELGVRVGSKFFFTAFDPQNGRELWVSDGSLKGTGLVADLWPGLGSSHPRDLVGLGSFQLLFTADDGKLGRELYASDGSAVGTILLKDIYPGKSGALPSGLAHAGGRIYFAADDSLHGVEPWVSDGKPGGTRLLADLAALPAGASYGSAPSGLIDRYGHIFLALDDGKSGREPWFSRGTLASSLRLRDIEAGPGGSDPRDFTLVGNRVFFTAQDKAAGRELWVSDGTAAGTRRVADLVPGAQGSDPRELWALGDKLYFTASDKTAGRELWVSDGTTKGTKRLLDLRAGVLGSDPSGLLVWKGKLWFSADDGKAGRELWVSDGTAAGTQLFKDVEPGSKGSNPSLLTVVGGRLFFRAGGALTGLELWSSDGTAKGTNLVLDLRAGQQGSNPGSFLGLGNRLYFEADDGRLGAELWVSDGTAAGTRLVKDIVSGNQGSFPRPMGSLGKRLLFSAQTPSSGRELWSSDGSAAGTKLLKEIAPGSASGLQATTRAFPMGSRYLFFVAEDPSAGAELWRSDGSAAGTLRVADLRKGAKGSAPGGFLQSSGLLFFVADDGIHGRELWKLDTGANGQWFGPGCSTVPSRVPTLQASDMVLGGVSHFEGHGIQPSSIGIQLLGVQVDGLGVPLPIMGKGCVSYLRLNLFWMPLTTVVVGTSGSWSGNFPVPNDPKLKGFRVAFQSYYTIYPNFAFELSNGWLGTLGN
;
A
#
# COMPACT_ATOMS: atom_id res chain seq x y z
N MET A 1 -72.48 15.16 15.54
CA MET A 1 -72.60 13.99 14.66
C MET A 1 -71.48 13.08 15.09
N ASP A 2 -71.78 12.31 16.12
CA ASP A 2 -70.82 11.47 16.82
C ASP A 2 -70.87 10.04 16.28
N ASP A 3 -69.91 9.26 16.75
CA ASP A 3 -69.73 7.81 16.64
C ASP A 3 -71.00 6.95 16.47
N THR A 4 -70.85 5.76 15.85
CA THR A 4 -70.87 4.47 16.59
C THR A 4 -70.69 3.22 15.71
N PHE A 5 -69.76 2.33 16.12
CA PHE A 5 -69.79 0.84 16.02
C PHE A 5 -69.78 0.13 14.62
N ALA A 6 -69.20 -1.07 14.41
CA ALA A 6 -68.27 -1.91 15.21
C ALA A 6 -67.75 -3.16 14.41
N LEU A 7 -66.90 -3.98 15.08
CA LEU A 7 -66.51 -5.39 14.84
C LEU A 7 -65.19 -5.67 14.06
N PRO A 8 -64.49 -6.80 14.31
CA PRO A 8 -64.04 -7.36 15.61
C PRO A 8 -62.53 -7.79 15.57
N PRO A 9 -61.90 -8.32 16.66
CA PRO A 9 -60.44 -8.41 16.75
C PRO A 9 -59.82 -9.74 16.27
N LEU A 10 -58.65 -9.64 15.64
CA LEU A 10 -57.70 -10.75 15.45
C LEU A 10 -56.26 -10.22 15.68
N PHE A 11 -55.70 -10.47 16.88
CA PHE A 11 -54.26 -10.68 17.15
C PHE A 11 -54.01 -10.94 18.65
N SER A 12 -54.71 -11.93 19.21
CA SER A 12 -54.52 -12.36 20.59
C SER A 12 -53.45 -13.46 20.71
N SER A 13 -52.18 -13.17 20.36
CA SER A 13 -51.04 -14.08 20.64
C SER A 13 -49.63 -13.48 20.44
N LEU A 14 -49.30 -12.37 21.13
CA LEU A 14 -47.90 -11.95 21.35
C LEU A 14 -47.55 -11.94 22.85
N ARG A 15 -47.63 -13.13 23.46
CA ARG A 15 -47.05 -13.44 24.78
C ARG A 15 -45.86 -14.41 24.65
N THR A 16 -44.90 -14.07 23.79
CA THR A 16 -43.59 -14.73 23.73
C THR A 16 -42.47 -13.68 23.82
N PRO A 17 -41.30 -13.99 24.40
CA PRO A 17 -40.20 -13.04 24.54
C PRO A 17 -39.73 -12.41 23.21
N LEU A 18 -39.92 -13.14 22.11
CA LEU A 18 -39.53 -12.73 20.76
C LEU A 18 -40.33 -11.50 20.25
N GLY A 19 -41.62 -11.39 20.62
CA GLY A 19 -42.47 -10.27 20.20
C GLY A 19 -42.07 -8.93 20.81
N LEU A 20 -41.68 -8.94 22.09
CA LEU A 20 -41.15 -7.77 22.80
C LEU A 20 -39.76 -7.37 22.30
N ALA A 21 -38.90 -8.34 21.95
CA ALA A 21 -37.59 -8.08 21.38
C ALA A 21 -37.69 -7.33 20.03
N LEU A 22 -38.59 -7.77 19.14
CA LEU A 22 -38.84 -7.11 17.85
C LEU A 22 -39.43 -5.70 18.00
N GLY A 23 -40.31 -5.49 18.99
CA GLY A 23 -40.86 -4.17 19.30
C GLY A 23 -39.81 -3.17 19.83
N LEU A 24 -38.86 -3.64 20.67
CA LEU A 24 -37.81 -2.77 21.22
C LEU A 24 -36.77 -2.36 20.18
N LEU A 25 -36.43 -3.26 19.24
CA LEU A 25 -35.52 -2.97 18.12
C LEU A 25 -36.06 -1.88 17.19
N ALA A 26 -37.38 -1.77 17.00
CA ALA A 26 -38.00 -0.73 16.19
C ALA A 26 -37.98 0.67 16.85
N LEU A 27 -37.89 0.75 18.17
CA LEU A 27 -37.90 2.01 18.95
C LEU A 27 -36.51 2.54 19.33
N LEU A 28 -35.45 1.75 19.14
CA LEU A 28 -34.06 2.11 19.46
C LEU A 28 -33.23 2.54 18.22
N GLY A 29 -33.88 3.15 17.24
CA GLY A 29 -33.28 3.64 16.00
C GLY A 29 -32.35 4.85 16.15
N SER A 30 -31.27 4.74 16.93
CA SER A 30 -30.01 5.48 16.70
C SER A 30 -28.84 4.91 17.53
N ARG A 31 -27.65 4.87 16.90
CA ARG A 31 -26.35 4.55 17.53
C ARG A 31 -26.10 3.09 17.94
N LEU A 32 -26.78 2.14 17.28
CA LEU A 32 -26.07 0.95 16.83
C LEU A 32 -24.99 1.39 15.81
N PRO A 33 -23.78 0.80 15.79
CA PRO A 33 -22.73 1.20 14.86
C PRO A 33 -23.05 0.74 13.44
N SER A 34 -23.11 1.68 12.49
CA SER A 34 -23.38 1.36 11.08
C SER A 34 -22.14 0.75 10.41
N GLN A 35 -22.15 -0.56 10.16
CA GLN A 35 -21.38 -1.16 9.07
C GLN A 35 -22.09 -0.84 7.76
N THR A 36 -22.23 0.47 7.53
CA THR A 36 -23.15 1.24 6.67
C THR A 36 -22.57 2.69 6.74
N PRO A 37 -23.30 3.84 6.86
CA PRO A 37 -22.64 5.16 6.83
C PRO A 37 -23.09 6.26 7.85
N SER A 38 -22.53 7.50 7.79
CA SER A 38 -23.16 8.76 8.27
C SER A 38 -22.78 10.09 7.52
N LEU A 39 -23.72 10.97 7.15
CA LEU A 39 -23.62 12.06 6.13
C LEU A 39 -22.34 12.94 5.99
N VAL A 40 -21.87 13.15 4.72
CA VAL A 40 -21.10 14.33 4.20
C VAL A 40 -21.59 14.79 2.79
N GLY A 41 -20.80 14.79 1.68
CA GLY A 41 -21.10 15.69 0.53
C GLY A 41 -20.71 15.35 -0.93
N ASP A 42 -21.73 15.55 -1.79
CA ASP A 42 -21.74 16.04 -3.19
C ASP A 42 -21.84 17.57 -3.14
N PHE A 43 -21.67 18.29 -4.24
CA PHE A 43 -21.87 19.74 -4.32
C PHE A 43 -22.89 20.15 -5.40
N ASN A 44 -23.56 19.22 -6.11
CA ASN A 44 -24.57 19.42 -7.17
C ASN A 44 -25.68 20.49 -6.93
N LYS A 45 -25.88 20.92 -5.68
CA LYS A 45 -26.84 21.93 -5.20
C LYS A 45 -28.33 21.57 -5.35
N VAL A 46 -28.80 21.08 -6.49
CA VAL A 46 -30.24 21.13 -6.84
C VAL A 46 -30.83 19.93 -7.61
N ALA A 47 -30.08 19.20 -8.44
CA ALA A 47 -30.66 18.23 -9.38
C ALA A 47 -29.68 17.12 -9.83
N PRO A 48 -29.77 15.91 -9.25
CA PRO A 48 -29.17 14.69 -9.79
C PRO A 48 -30.03 14.05 -10.92
N PRO A 49 -29.53 13.05 -11.68
CA PRO A 49 -28.23 12.40 -11.55
C PRO A 49 -27.08 13.36 -11.82
N SER A 50 -26.12 13.29 -10.92
CA SER A 50 -25.27 14.41 -10.57
C SER A 50 -23.89 14.53 -11.24
N PRO A 51 -23.35 13.58 -12.06
CA PRO A 51 -23.72 12.17 -12.23
C PRO A 51 -22.59 11.12 -12.26
N SER A 52 -21.33 11.46 -12.55
CA SER A 52 -20.34 10.51 -13.09
C SER A 52 -18.93 10.83 -12.57
N SER A 53 -18.05 9.84 -12.33
CA SER A 53 -16.73 10.14 -11.73
C SER A 53 -15.58 9.12 -11.87
N HIS A 54 -14.39 9.59 -12.29
CA HIS A 54 -13.14 8.84 -12.51
C HIS A 54 -11.91 9.44 -11.77
N PRO A 55 -11.97 9.62 -10.42
CA PRO A 55 -10.83 10.10 -9.62
C PRO A 55 -9.60 9.16 -9.60
N ARG A 56 -8.64 9.44 -8.72
CA ARG A 56 -7.45 8.60 -8.47
C ARG A 56 -7.14 8.56 -6.96
N ASN A 57 -5.91 8.19 -6.66
CA ASN A 57 -5.21 8.07 -5.39
C ASN A 57 -5.52 9.11 -4.29
N PHE A 58 -5.60 8.66 -3.04
CA PHE A 58 -5.50 9.53 -1.86
C PHE A 58 -4.12 9.37 -1.18
N VAL A 59 -3.51 10.40 -0.58
CA VAL A 59 -2.13 10.36 -0.04
C VAL A 59 -1.95 11.11 1.33
N ALA A 60 -0.76 11.55 1.83
CA ALA A 60 -0.59 11.95 3.27
C ALA A 60 0.11 13.29 3.70
N MET A 61 -0.02 13.81 4.93
CA MET A 61 -0.56 13.33 6.22
C MET A 61 -1.00 14.53 7.11
N GLY A 62 -1.83 14.32 8.14
CA GLY A 62 -2.28 15.33 9.11
C GLY A 62 -3.62 14.96 9.75
N SER A 63 -4.45 15.94 10.12
CA SER A 63 -5.85 15.72 10.51
C SER A 63 -6.84 15.98 9.36
N TYR A 64 -6.45 15.81 8.09
CA TYR A 64 -7.24 16.23 6.93
C TYR A 64 -6.99 15.37 5.67
N LEU A 65 -7.40 15.87 4.50
CA LEU A 65 -7.25 15.28 3.16
C LEU A 65 -6.70 16.37 2.20
N PHE A 66 -6.64 16.15 0.87
CA PHE A 66 -6.52 17.22 -0.17
C PHE A 66 -7.09 16.75 -1.54
N PHE A 67 -8.36 16.36 -1.61
CA PHE A 67 -8.79 15.25 -2.48
C PHE A 67 -8.41 15.24 -3.98
N GLN A 68 -8.30 14.02 -4.51
CA GLN A 68 -8.02 13.72 -5.92
C GLN A 68 -9.35 13.61 -6.68
N ALA A 69 -10.09 14.72 -6.71
CA ALA A 69 -11.47 14.85 -7.17
C ALA A 69 -11.73 16.21 -7.87
N GLY A 70 -11.98 16.20 -9.19
CA GLY A 70 -12.09 17.37 -10.07
C GLY A 70 -13.51 17.66 -10.57
N THR A 71 -13.77 18.88 -11.04
CA THR A 71 -15.11 19.41 -11.39
C THR A 71 -15.02 20.39 -12.58
N PRO A 72 -15.54 20.04 -13.78
CA PRO A 72 -15.33 20.80 -15.02
C PRO A 72 -15.76 22.28 -15.03
N ALA A 73 -17.04 22.57 -14.76
CA ALA A 73 -17.79 23.63 -15.45
C ALA A 73 -17.45 25.09 -15.08
N THR A 74 -16.48 25.33 -14.19
CA THR A 74 -15.90 26.67 -13.92
C THR A 74 -14.38 26.68 -13.93
N GLY A 75 -13.71 25.55 -14.11
CA GLY A 75 -12.46 25.29 -13.40
C GLY A 75 -12.73 24.83 -11.97
N THR A 76 -11.69 24.32 -11.33
CA THR A 76 -11.74 23.35 -10.24
C THR A 76 -11.32 23.91 -8.91
N GLU A 77 -12.15 23.80 -7.88
CA GLU A 77 -11.60 23.86 -6.52
C GLU A 77 -10.76 22.62 -6.19
N LEU A 78 -9.78 22.82 -5.31
CA LEU A 78 -9.21 21.82 -4.44
C LEU A 78 -10.25 21.20 -3.46
N TYR A 79 -11.19 22.03 -2.98
CA TYR A 79 -12.32 21.75 -2.06
C TYR A 79 -11.91 21.29 -0.61
N ARG A 80 -12.49 21.82 0.50
CA ARG A 80 -11.80 21.92 1.82
C ARG A 80 -12.42 21.29 3.09
N LEU A 81 -12.06 20.01 3.37
CA LEU A 81 -12.42 19.17 4.54
C LEU A 81 -11.30 19.01 5.62
N LYS A 82 -11.35 17.90 6.39
CA LYS A 82 -10.81 17.62 7.74
C LYS A 82 -11.28 16.22 8.19
N LEU A 83 -10.50 15.50 8.99
CA LEU A 83 -10.89 14.22 9.61
C LEU A 83 -11.59 14.47 10.96
N GLY A 84 -12.51 13.57 11.35
CA GLY A 84 -13.23 13.64 12.64
C GLY A 84 -14.30 14.73 12.77
N ALA A 85 -14.55 15.51 11.72
CA ALA A 85 -15.63 16.50 11.67
C ALA A 85 -16.68 16.11 10.62
N SER A 86 -17.94 16.47 10.83
CA SER A 86 -19.04 16.42 9.84
C SER A 86 -18.95 17.53 8.78
N ALA A 87 -17.79 18.16 8.67
CA ALA A 87 -17.54 19.22 7.72
C ALA A 87 -17.53 18.67 6.28
N ALA A 88 -17.61 19.60 5.34
CA ALA A 88 -17.17 19.41 3.98
C ALA A 88 -16.14 20.45 3.44
N PRO A 89 -16.20 21.79 3.65
CA PRO A 89 -16.36 22.75 2.52
C PRO A 89 -15.30 23.88 2.30
N SER A 90 -14.84 24.12 1.07
CA SER A 90 -14.55 25.47 0.50
C SER A 90 -14.56 25.59 -1.06
N LEU A 91 -15.06 26.74 -1.57
CA LEU A 91 -15.10 27.28 -2.96
C LEU A 91 -15.56 28.76 -2.91
N LEU A 92 -14.94 29.69 -3.67
CA LEU A 92 -15.38 31.09 -3.82
C LEU A 92 -14.90 31.85 -5.09
N GLY A 93 -13.73 32.53 -5.09
CA GLY A 93 -13.33 33.55 -6.09
C GLY A 93 -12.06 33.28 -6.92
N ASP A 94 -11.73 34.19 -7.87
CA ASP A 94 -10.91 33.88 -9.07
C ASP A 94 -9.58 34.67 -9.26
N LEU A 95 -8.82 34.39 -10.34
CA LEU A 95 -7.46 34.85 -10.68
C LEU A 95 -7.26 35.12 -12.18
N ASN A 96 -6.05 35.52 -12.59
CA ASN A 96 -5.48 35.57 -13.95
C ASN A 96 -6.24 36.43 -14.98
N GLN A 97 -7.36 37.05 -14.58
CA GLN A 97 -8.44 37.49 -15.46
C GLN A 97 -9.23 36.33 -16.11
N GLY A 98 -8.97 35.08 -15.73
CA GLY A 98 -9.74 33.90 -16.13
C GLY A 98 -9.34 32.64 -15.34
N PRO A 99 -10.29 31.73 -15.04
CA PRO A 99 -10.04 30.54 -14.23
C PRO A 99 -9.05 29.56 -14.88
N ALA A 100 -7.88 29.39 -14.27
CA ALA A 100 -6.85 28.39 -14.60
C ALA A 100 -5.83 28.22 -13.44
N SER A 101 -5.09 27.09 -13.41
CA SER A 101 -4.12 26.69 -12.35
C SER A 101 -3.38 25.37 -12.71
N SER A 102 -2.73 24.60 -11.81
CA SER A 102 -1.96 23.39 -12.26
C SER A 102 -1.84 22.22 -11.24
N ARG A 103 -1.63 20.99 -11.74
CA ARG A 103 -1.97 19.68 -11.12
C ARG A 103 -0.93 19.07 -10.15
N PRO A 104 -1.28 18.71 -8.89
CA PRO A 104 -0.49 17.84 -8.00
C PRO A 104 -1.23 16.55 -7.58
N ASP A 105 -0.57 15.60 -6.87
CA ASP A 105 -1.26 14.37 -6.42
C ASP A 105 -0.72 13.63 -5.14
N SER A 106 0.59 13.44 -4.94
CA SER A 106 1.12 12.36 -4.05
C SER A 106 2.27 12.73 -3.08
N LEU A 107 2.43 11.91 -2.01
CA LEU A 107 2.98 12.26 -0.67
C LEU A 107 3.36 11.05 0.28
N THR A 108 4.43 10.27 0.01
CA THR A 108 4.94 9.16 0.88
C THR A 108 5.69 9.60 2.18
N VAL A 109 6.49 8.72 2.81
CA VAL A 109 6.61 8.51 4.28
C VAL A 109 7.61 9.43 5.03
N LEU A 110 7.24 10.69 5.32
CA LEU A 110 7.63 11.34 6.60
C LEU A 110 6.70 12.50 7.02
N GLY A 111 7.09 13.74 6.73
CA GLY A 111 6.92 14.90 7.61
C GLY A 111 5.58 15.64 7.55
N ASN A 112 5.61 16.95 7.85
CA ASN A 112 4.43 17.80 7.97
C ASN A 112 4.18 18.72 6.76
N ARG A 113 4.93 18.61 5.66
CA ARG A 113 4.80 19.49 4.48
C ARG A 113 4.46 18.74 3.18
N LEU A 114 3.72 19.43 2.32
CA LEU A 114 2.54 18.86 1.65
C LEU A 114 2.38 19.43 0.22
N LEU A 115 2.46 18.58 -0.81
CA LEU A 115 2.98 18.94 -2.15
C LEU A 115 1.97 19.48 -3.20
N PHE A 116 1.92 20.80 -3.38
CA PHE A 116 1.08 21.47 -4.40
C PHE A 116 1.79 21.67 -5.77
N ALA A 117 1.11 22.30 -6.73
CA ALA A 117 1.54 22.55 -8.11
C ALA A 117 0.90 23.83 -8.70
N ALA A 118 1.57 24.48 -9.65
CA ALA A 118 1.08 25.62 -10.43
C ALA A 118 2.08 25.92 -11.57
N THR A 119 1.70 26.82 -12.51
CA THR A 119 2.50 27.31 -13.65
C THR A 119 2.55 28.84 -13.70
N THR A 120 3.61 29.38 -14.32
CA THR A 120 3.63 30.62 -15.15
C THR A 120 2.50 30.73 -16.20
N ALA A 121 2.59 31.48 -17.30
CA ALA A 121 3.58 32.44 -17.82
C ALA A 121 5.09 32.16 -17.59
N GLY A 122 5.75 32.93 -16.73
CA GLY A 122 7.20 32.98 -16.54
C GLY A 122 7.88 31.63 -16.27
N ALA A 123 7.50 30.90 -15.23
CA ALA A 123 8.10 29.62 -14.86
C ALA A 123 7.33 28.40 -15.42
N GLY A 124 6.52 27.73 -14.59
CA GLY A 124 5.87 26.47 -14.95
C GLY A 124 5.82 25.35 -13.89
N ARG A 125 6.21 25.65 -12.63
CA ARG A 125 6.33 24.77 -11.44
C ARG A 125 6.54 25.67 -10.21
N GLU A 126 5.55 26.48 -9.85
CA GLU A 126 5.67 27.65 -8.96
C GLU A 126 6.13 27.44 -7.48
N LEU A 127 6.68 26.28 -7.14
CA LEU A 127 7.60 25.97 -6.04
C LEU A 127 7.26 26.53 -4.65
N TRP A 128 6.66 25.71 -3.78
CA TRP A 128 6.25 26.13 -2.43
C TRP A 128 6.96 25.36 -1.30
N ILE A 129 6.49 25.57 -0.06
CA ILE A 129 6.92 24.87 1.16
C ILE A 129 5.76 24.85 2.20
N SER A 130 4.58 24.42 1.73
CA SER A 130 3.26 24.45 2.44
C SER A 130 3.10 23.47 3.61
N ASP A 131 2.28 23.86 4.59
CA ASP A 131 1.77 23.06 5.72
C ASP A 131 0.58 22.14 5.40
N GLY A 132 -0.12 22.39 4.27
CA GLY A 132 -1.56 22.09 4.20
C GLY A 132 -2.47 23.24 3.74
N SER A 133 -1.94 24.45 3.51
CA SER A 133 -2.70 25.65 3.12
C SER A 133 -2.27 26.24 1.76
N ALA A 134 -3.09 27.16 1.25
CA ALA A 134 -2.97 27.75 -0.08
C ALA A 134 -1.94 28.91 -0.21
N SER A 135 -1.17 29.25 0.83
CA SER A 135 -0.71 30.65 1.12
C SER A 135 0.78 31.01 0.85
N GLY A 136 1.28 32.24 1.17
CA GLY A 136 2.40 32.99 0.47
C GLY A 136 3.91 32.90 0.91
N THR A 137 4.85 33.67 0.28
CA THR A 137 6.35 33.54 0.44
C THR A 137 7.25 34.76 0.01
N ARG A 138 8.58 34.55 -0.17
CA ARG A 138 9.60 35.45 -0.80
C ARG A 138 10.71 34.65 -1.56
N VAL A 139 11.65 35.30 -2.29
CA VAL A 139 12.36 34.66 -3.45
C VAL A 139 13.71 35.27 -3.95
N LEU A 140 14.37 34.65 -4.96
CA LEU A 140 15.74 34.95 -5.51
C LEU A 140 15.87 35.25 -7.05
N LYS A 141 16.35 34.30 -7.88
CA LYS A 141 16.97 34.43 -9.24
C LYS A 141 16.18 33.74 -10.40
N ASP A 142 16.76 32.81 -11.19
CA ASP A 142 16.37 32.42 -12.58
C ASP A 142 16.73 30.94 -12.93
N LEU A 143 15.79 30.08 -13.39
CA LEU A 143 15.63 28.70 -12.83
C LEU A 143 16.57 27.54 -13.20
N ARG A 144 16.29 26.73 -14.25
CA ARG A 144 16.97 25.42 -14.41
C ARG A 144 18.50 25.52 -14.38
N PRO A 145 19.15 26.54 -14.95
CA PRO A 145 18.43 28.29 -15.61
C PRO A 145 17.45 28.16 -16.83
N GLY A 146 17.03 29.25 -17.47
CA GLY A 146 16.45 29.15 -18.82
C GLY A 146 14.91 29.09 -18.92
N LYS A 147 14.32 27.89 -19.14
CA LYS A 147 12.84 27.71 -19.27
C LYS A 147 12.25 26.30 -19.02
N LEU A 148 13.04 25.23 -19.00
CA LEU A 148 12.58 23.93 -18.46
C LEU A 148 13.76 23.18 -17.82
N GLY A 149 13.55 22.20 -16.93
CA GLY A 149 12.31 21.66 -16.38
C GLY A 149 12.40 20.16 -16.05
N SER A 150 11.47 19.65 -15.22
CA SER A 150 11.55 18.29 -14.65
C SER A 150 10.23 17.50 -14.68
N ASN A 151 10.29 16.17 -14.64
CA ASN A 151 9.13 15.25 -14.52
C ASN A 151 9.42 14.18 -13.44
N PRO A 152 8.41 13.67 -12.70
CA PRO A 152 8.65 12.60 -11.71
C PRO A 152 7.60 11.45 -11.73
N ARG A 153 7.85 10.35 -10.99
CA ARG A 153 6.87 9.29 -10.61
C ARG A 153 7.26 8.52 -9.33
N SER A 154 6.29 8.08 -8.53
CA SER A 154 6.40 7.17 -7.35
C SER A 154 6.93 7.72 -6.00
N PHE A 155 8.20 7.42 -5.65
CA PHE A 155 8.94 7.76 -4.42
C PHE A 155 8.39 7.22 -3.08
N LEU A 156 9.26 7.12 -2.05
CA LEU A 156 8.88 6.56 -0.72
C LEU A 156 9.36 7.30 0.55
N VAL A 157 10.40 8.14 0.48
CA VAL A 157 11.09 8.75 1.65
C VAL A 157 11.96 7.75 2.45
N VAL A 158 13.13 8.22 2.92
CA VAL A 158 14.04 7.49 3.83
C VAL A 158 14.55 8.53 4.83
N GLY A 159 14.19 8.40 6.12
CA GLY A 159 14.55 9.41 7.11
C GLY A 159 13.95 10.78 6.75
N SER A 160 14.80 11.77 6.54
CA SER A 160 14.44 13.15 6.19
C SER A 160 14.81 13.61 4.78
N LYS A 161 15.76 12.98 4.04
CA LYS A 161 15.93 13.31 2.60
C LYS A 161 14.86 12.65 1.75
N MET A 162 14.72 13.27 0.58
CA MET A 162 14.44 12.56 -0.65
C MET A 162 15.43 13.00 -1.73
N PHE A 163 15.55 12.20 -2.80
CA PHE A 163 16.34 12.49 -3.99
C PHE A 163 15.38 12.88 -5.12
N PHE A 164 14.71 14.04 -4.96
CA PHE A 164 13.61 14.45 -5.84
C PHE A 164 14.08 14.83 -7.26
N VAL A 165 13.15 15.15 -8.15
CA VAL A 165 13.40 15.51 -9.55
C VAL A 165 12.66 16.83 -9.83
N ALA A 166 13.25 17.90 -9.29
CA ALA A 166 13.12 19.25 -9.80
C ALA A 166 14.42 20.01 -9.49
N ASP A 167 14.45 21.32 -9.71
CA ASP A 167 15.39 21.78 -10.72
C ASP A 167 16.23 22.99 -10.27
N ASP A 168 17.54 22.80 -10.11
CA ASP A 168 18.51 23.86 -9.76
C ASP A 168 19.98 23.42 -9.99
N GLY A 169 20.44 23.32 -11.25
CA GLY A 169 21.79 22.82 -11.54
C GLY A 169 22.21 22.88 -13.00
N THR A 170 23.52 22.89 -13.26
CA THR A 170 24.09 23.41 -14.53
C THR A 170 24.83 22.37 -15.39
N SER A 171 24.80 21.08 -15.02
CA SER A 171 25.70 20.05 -15.58
C SER A 171 25.04 18.70 -15.89
N GLY A 172 23.74 18.49 -15.64
CA GLY A 172 23.03 17.20 -15.77
C GLY A 172 21.81 17.09 -14.84
N GLU A 173 21.32 15.87 -14.58
CA GLU A 173 20.48 15.55 -13.39
C GLU A 173 21.18 15.79 -12.07
N GLU A 174 21.24 17.08 -11.76
CA GLU A 174 22.17 17.66 -10.82
C GLU A 174 21.70 17.51 -9.36
N LEU A 175 22.17 16.44 -8.69
CA LEU A 175 21.80 15.98 -7.33
C LEU A 175 22.17 17.01 -6.24
N TRP A 176 21.29 18.00 -6.08
CA TRP A 176 21.44 19.20 -5.26
C TRP A 176 21.39 18.93 -3.74
N ILE A 177 22.48 18.47 -3.12
CA ILE A 177 22.66 18.20 -1.65
C ILE A 177 22.44 19.40 -0.68
N SER A 178 21.28 20.04 -0.73
CA SER A 178 20.90 21.22 0.07
C SER A 178 20.95 20.98 1.59
N ASP A 179 21.20 22.04 2.35
CA ASP A 179 21.23 22.08 3.82
C ASP A 179 20.05 22.90 4.38
N GLY A 180 18.99 23.10 3.59
CA GLY A 180 18.00 24.16 3.79
C GLY A 180 18.50 25.49 3.17
N SER A 181 19.74 25.83 3.47
CA SER A 181 20.65 26.61 2.61
C SER A 181 21.16 25.77 1.42
N ALA A 182 22.16 26.28 0.72
CA ALA A 182 23.00 25.56 -0.23
C ALA A 182 24.48 25.91 0.02
N SER A 183 25.42 25.12 -0.52
CA SER A 183 26.81 25.10 -0.04
C SER A 183 27.87 24.82 -1.13
N GLY A 184 28.39 23.59 -1.22
CA GLY A 184 29.48 23.19 -2.14
C GLY A 184 28.98 22.78 -3.53
N THR A 185 29.73 23.06 -4.61
CA THR A 185 29.15 23.07 -5.98
C THR A 185 30.14 22.69 -7.11
N LYS A 186 29.97 21.49 -7.66
CA LYS A 186 30.40 20.96 -8.99
C LYS A 186 29.62 19.65 -9.23
N LEU A 187 29.73 18.94 -10.36
CA LEU A 187 29.28 17.52 -10.41
C LEU A 187 29.86 16.66 -9.26
N VAL A 188 29.17 15.61 -8.79
CA VAL A 188 29.31 15.03 -7.42
C VAL A 188 30.72 14.46 -7.05
N LYS A 189 30.91 13.15 -6.98
CA LYS A 189 32.08 12.54 -7.67
C LYS A 189 31.93 12.89 -9.15
N ASP A 190 33.05 12.94 -9.88
CA ASP A 190 32.99 12.85 -11.33
C ASP A 190 32.57 11.42 -11.70
N ILE A 191 31.26 11.17 -11.70
CA ILE A 191 30.68 9.82 -11.87
C ILE A 191 30.70 9.44 -13.35
N GLN A 192 30.31 10.36 -14.22
CA GLN A 192 30.16 10.15 -15.66
C GLN A 192 30.90 11.27 -16.47
N LYS A 193 30.56 11.45 -17.75
CA LYS A 193 30.30 12.78 -18.36
C LYS A 193 28.81 12.86 -18.76
N GLY A 194 27.97 12.40 -17.86
CA GLY A 194 26.63 11.83 -18.04
C GLY A 194 26.52 10.47 -18.74
N SER A 195 25.80 9.54 -18.07
CA SER A 195 24.71 8.69 -18.58
C SER A 195 24.96 7.43 -19.45
N ALA A 196 24.23 6.36 -19.11
CA ALA A 196 23.18 5.77 -19.96
C ALA A 196 21.90 5.57 -19.11
N GLY A 197 21.46 4.33 -18.85
CA GLY A 197 20.35 4.01 -17.93
C GLY A 197 19.53 2.75 -18.27
N SER A 198 18.55 2.40 -17.41
CA SER A 198 17.60 1.28 -17.60
C SER A 198 16.25 1.35 -16.81
N SER A 199 15.85 2.52 -16.30
CA SER A 199 14.60 2.80 -15.53
C SER A 199 14.43 2.09 -14.17
N ILE A 200 13.41 2.48 -13.37
CA ILE A 200 13.42 2.40 -11.89
C ILE A 200 12.07 1.96 -11.28
N THR A 201 12.11 1.21 -10.18
CA THR A 201 11.14 1.18 -9.04
C THR A 201 11.88 0.80 -7.74
N GLY A 202 11.23 0.75 -6.55
CA GLY A 202 11.48 -0.37 -5.61
C GLY A 202 11.69 -0.20 -4.08
N LEU A 203 11.42 0.94 -3.41
CA LEU A 203 11.72 1.09 -1.95
C LEU A 203 10.68 0.48 -0.96
N VAL A 204 11.12 0.22 0.30
CA VAL A 204 10.33 0.17 1.56
C VAL A 204 11.27 0.21 2.79
N LEU A 205 11.01 1.07 3.78
CA LEU A 205 11.98 1.44 4.85
C LEU A 205 12.18 0.35 5.96
N HIS A 206 13.41 0.24 6.53
CA HIS A 206 13.71 -0.74 7.61
C HIS A 206 14.91 -0.43 8.56
N GLY A 207 15.94 0.37 8.20
CA GLY A 207 17.21 0.52 8.96
C GLY A 207 18.33 1.34 8.26
N ASN A 208 19.50 0.76 7.96
CA ASN A 208 20.68 1.32 7.25
C ASN A 208 21.02 0.54 5.94
N LYS A 209 21.91 0.99 5.02
CA LYS A 209 22.20 0.39 3.67
C LYS A 209 20.98 0.45 2.69
N VAL A 210 21.06 0.96 1.47
CA VAL A 210 19.98 1.10 0.41
C VAL A 210 20.67 0.93 -0.95
N TYR A 211 19.98 0.84 -2.08
CA TYR A 211 20.55 0.67 -3.43
C TYR A 211 19.87 1.58 -4.47
N PHE A 212 20.62 1.95 -5.51
CA PHE A 212 20.32 2.70 -6.74
C PHE A 212 21.11 2.02 -7.87
N GLN A 213 20.75 2.13 -9.16
CA GLN A 213 21.61 1.67 -10.26
C GLN A 213 22.41 2.79 -10.94
N ALA A 214 21.84 3.39 -12.00
CA ALA A 214 22.54 3.98 -13.15
C ALA A 214 23.39 2.95 -13.93
N ASP A 215 23.47 3.11 -15.26
CA ASP A 215 24.07 2.15 -16.20
C ASP A 215 25.18 2.82 -17.05
N ASP A 216 26.00 3.64 -16.39
CA ASP A 216 26.79 4.72 -16.98
C ASP A 216 28.32 4.43 -17.21
N GLY A 217 28.93 3.35 -16.68
CA GLY A 217 30.25 2.84 -17.11
C GLY A 217 31.24 1.93 -16.27
N ILE A 218 31.54 2.09 -14.96
CA ILE A 218 32.49 1.21 -14.18
C ILE A 218 31.79 0.61 -12.98
N HIS A 219 31.33 1.47 -12.08
CA HIS A 219 31.16 1.04 -10.72
C HIS A 219 29.77 0.41 -10.51
N GLY A 220 29.63 -0.84 -10.99
CA GLY A 220 28.40 -1.52 -11.38
C GLY A 220 27.75 -2.54 -10.42
N PRO A 221 28.02 -3.86 -10.48
CA PRO A 221 27.62 -4.81 -9.40
C PRO A 221 28.73 -5.60 -8.60
N GLU A 222 29.25 -5.02 -7.48
CA GLU A 222 29.71 -5.76 -6.27
C GLU A 222 29.30 -5.10 -4.91
N LEU A 223 30.05 -4.14 -4.32
CA LEU A 223 29.66 -3.37 -3.11
C LEU A 223 30.08 -1.83 -3.06
N TRP A 224 29.26 -0.89 -3.58
CA TRP A 224 29.47 0.60 -3.65
C TRP A 224 28.74 1.42 -2.56
N SER A 225 29.40 1.96 -1.53
CA SER A 225 28.71 2.81 -0.53
C SER A 225 28.30 4.18 -1.11
N SER A 226 27.05 4.62 -0.91
CA SER A 226 26.43 5.86 -1.46
C SER A 226 25.75 6.76 -0.37
N ASP A 227 24.61 7.39 -0.67
CA ASP A 227 23.71 8.22 0.17
C ASP A 227 24.04 9.70 0.46
N GLY A 228 25.27 10.03 0.84
CA GLY A 228 25.67 11.44 1.06
C GLY A 228 26.81 11.67 2.04
N THR A 229 27.25 10.64 2.78
CA THR A 229 28.22 10.74 3.88
C THR A 229 29.70 10.88 3.44
N SER A 230 29.98 10.91 2.13
CA SER A 230 31.29 11.20 1.53
C SER A 230 32.49 10.30 1.93
N ALA A 231 32.28 9.08 2.45
CA ALA A 231 33.38 8.19 2.87
C ALA A 231 33.18 6.69 2.58
N GLY A 232 34.20 6.04 2.01
CA GLY A 232 34.33 4.59 1.88
C GLY A 232 35.58 4.17 1.10
N THR A 233 36.19 3.03 1.43
CA THR A 233 37.39 2.46 0.76
C THR A 233 37.54 0.97 1.13
N GLY A 234 38.18 0.15 0.28
CA GLY A 234 38.54 -1.24 0.61
C GLY A 234 39.31 -1.96 -0.52
N LEU A 235 39.39 -3.30 -0.41
CA LEU A 235 39.70 -4.26 -1.48
C LEU A 235 39.01 -5.59 -1.08
N VAL A 236 38.15 -6.17 -1.94
CA VAL A 236 37.15 -7.18 -1.47
C VAL A 236 37.67 -8.56 -1.94
N LEU A 237 38.04 -8.69 -3.23
CA LEU A 237 38.85 -9.73 -3.92
C LEU A 237 38.60 -9.66 -5.44
N ASP A 238 39.63 -9.53 -6.28
CA ASP A 238 39.62 -9.33 -7.74
C ASP A 238 38.81 -10.37 -8.58
N ILE A 239 38.37 -10.00 -9.81
CA ILE A 239 38.33 -10.88 -11.02
C ILE A 239 38.66 -10.10 -12.31
N LEU A 240 37.67 -9.50 -12.98
CA LEU A 240 37.74 -9.00 -14.37
C LEU A 240 36.52 -8.12 -14.77
N PRO A 241 36.69 -6.85 -15.20
CA PRO A 241 35.59 -5.97 -15.63
C PRO A 241 34.89 -6.33 -16.95
N GLY A 242 33.62 -5.89 -17.12
CA GLY A 242 32.99 -5.81 -18.46
C GLY A 242 31.45 -5.88 -18.55
N ALA A 243 30.81 -4.95 -19.28
CA ALA A 243 29.32 -4.86 -19.37
C ALA A 243 28.66 -5.50 -20.60
N LYS A 244 27.42 -5.99 -20.38
CA LYS A 244 26.46 -6.44 -21.39
C LYS A 244 25.04 -6.35 -20.80
N GLY A 245 24.49 -5.14 -20.72
CA GLY A 245 23.21 -4.89 -20.05
C GLY A 245 22.56 -3.56 -20.43
N SER A 246 21.36 -3.25 -19.94
CA SER A 246 20.58 -4.05 -18.96
C SER A 246 19.19 -4.44 -19.51
N ALA A 247 18.91 -5.74 -19.61
CA ALA A 247 17.59 -6.28 -20.00
C ALA A 247 17.08 -7.38 -19.02
N PRO A 248 16.51 -7.01 -17.85
CA PRO A 248 16.21 -7.95 -16.76
C PRO A 248 14.93 -7.61 -15.96
N HIS A 249 14.86 -8.11 -14.71
CA HIS A 249 14.24 -7.43 -13.55
C HIS A 249 15.20 -7.54 -12.34
N ALA A 250 14.95 -6.74 -11.30
CA ALA A 250 15.31 -6.97 -9.89
C ALA A 250 16.79 -7.05 -9.44
N LEU A 251 17.19 -6.06 -8.62
CA LEU A 251 17.80 -6.35 -7.32
C LEU A 251 16.72 -6.83 -6.33
N LEU A 252 17.16 -7.45 -5.23
CA LEU A 252 16.34 -7.65 -4.03
C LEU A 252 17.08 -7.28 -2.73
N SER A 253 16.66 -7.89 -1.62
CA SER A 253 17.02 -7.68 -0.23
C SER A 253 16.01 -8.42 0.67
N PHE A 254 16.32 -9.58 1.27
CA PHE A 254 15.56 -10.26 2.36
C PHE A 254 16.12 -9.90 3.74
N GLY A 255 15.27 -9.69 4.75
CA GLY A 255 15.63 -9.29 6.13
C GLY A 255 16.96 -9.81 6.70
N GLY A 256 18.08 -9.08 6.53
CA GLY A 256 19.42 -9.50 7.00
C GLY A 256 20.64 -9.07 6.15
N LYS A 257 21.57 -10.04 5.95
CA LYS A 257 22.90 -10.08 5.25
C LYS A 257 22.78 -9.86 3.71
N LEU A 258 23.80 -10.07 2.85
CA LEU A 258 23.66 -10.12 1.37
C LEU A 258 23.59 -11.55 0.77
N TYR A 259 22.71 -11.74 -0.20
CA TYR A 259 22.97 -12.41 -1.49
C TYR A 259 23.22 -11.27 -2.51
N PHE A 260 23.66 -11.55 -3.74
CA PHE A 260 23.52 -10.69 -4.93
C PHE A 260 23.52 -11.52 -6.23
N ALA A 261 24.06 -11.05 -7.36
CA ALA A 261 24.21 -11.85 -8.60
C ALA A 261 25.44 -11.46 -9.46
N ALA A 262 26.64 -11.52 -8.88
CA ALA A 262 27.91 -11.41 -9.61
C ALA A 262 28.16 -12.66 -10.49
N ASN A 263 29.35 -12.82 -11.07
CA ASN A 263 29.77 -14.04 -11.74
C ASN A 263 31.27 -14.34 -11.50
N GLY A 264 31.79 -15.40 -12.11
CA GLY A 264 33.20 -15.82 -11.97
C GLY A 264 33.57 -17.07 -12.77
N ASP A 265 32.63 -17.96 -13.05
CA ASP A 265 32.74 -18.97 -14.12
C ASP A 265 31.94 -18.47 -15.35
N PRO A 266 32.59 -18.13 -16.47
CA PRO A 266 31.91 -17.63 -17.67
C PRO A 266 31.03 -18.66 -18.41
N SER A 267 31.00 -19.93 -17.97
CA SER A 267 30.23 -21.00 -18.62
C SER A 267 28.87 -21.28 -17.95
N SER A 268 28.85 -21.52 -16.63
CA SER A 268 27.66 -21.92 -15.87
C SER A 268 27.37 -20.96 -14.70
N GLY A 269 28.38 -20.60 -13.93
CA GLY A 269 28.51 -19.33 -13.19
C GLY A 269 27.67 -19.10 -11.93
N THR A 270 26.34 -19.24 -12.01
CA THR A 270 25.47 -18.23 -11.38
C THR A 270 24.18 -18.78 -10.73
N GLU A 271 24.34 -19.64 -9.73
CA GLU A 271 23.38 -19.79 -8.63
C GLU A 271 24.13 -20.16 -7.33
N LEU A 272 23.54 -19.81 -6.18
CA LEU A 272 23.92 -20.24 -4.83
C LEU A 272 25.41 -20.02 -4.45
N TRP A 273 26.00 -18.96 -5.01
CA TRP A 273 27.40 -18.56 -4.84
C TRP A 273 27.62 -17.58 -3.68
N VAL A 274 28.90 -17.34 -3.38
CA VAL A 274 29.37 -16.38 -2.37
C VAL A 274 30.74 -15.80 -2.75
N SER A 275 30.74 -14.54 -3.20
CA SER A 275 31.79 -13.57 -2.80
C SER A 275 31.42 -13.10 -1.39
N ASP A 276 32.33 -12.48 -0.65
CA ASP A 276 32.04 -11.99 0.72
C ASP A 276 33.23 -11.24 1.33
N GLY A 277 34.44 -11.81 1.27
CA GLY A 277 35.67 -11.23 1.82
C GLY A 277 36.40 -12.08 2.87
N SER A 278 37.23 -13.05 2.44
CA SER A 278 38.10 -13.90 3.29
C SER A 278 37.42 -14.85 4.30
N ALA A 279 38.12 -15.89 4.75
CA ALA A 279 37.77 -16.89 5.77
C ALA A 279 36.51 -17.79 5.59
N GLY A 280 35.42 -17.34 4.96
CA GLY A 280 34.12 -18.04 4.91
C GLY A 280 33.89 -19.00 3.74
N GLY A 281 32.94 -18.74 2.84
CA GLY A 281 32.43 -19.67 1.80
C GLY A 281 32.94 -19.46 0.37
N THR A 282 33.50 -20.49 -0.29
CA THR A 282 33.99 -20.56 -1.71
C THR A 282 34.45 -22.00 -2.12
N GLN A 283 33.58 -23.04 -2.08
CA GLN A 283 33.84 -24.31 -2.80
C GLN A 283 32.57 -25.16 -3.01
N LEU A 284 32.41 -25.70 -4.23
CA LEU A 284 31.38 -26.63 -4.75
C LEU A 284 30.81 -27.70 -3.77
N LEU A 285 29.49 -27.97 -3.85
CA LEU A 285 28.81 -29.20 -3.41
C LEU A 285 28.12 -29.96 -4.60
N ARG A 286 26.77 -30.03 -4.71
CA ARG A 286 26.05 -30.89 -5.71
C ARG A 286 24.56 -30.54 -5.91
N ASP A 287 24.06 -30.53 -7.16
CA ASP A 287 22.69 -30.93 -7.60
C ASP A 287 21.57 -29.95 -8.10
N ILE A 288 21.77 -28.69 -8.55
CA ILE A 288 20.75 -27.89 -9.31
C ILE A 288 21.20 -27.22 -10.64
N ARG A 289 21.26 -25.87 -10.77
CA ARG A 289 20.92 -25.12 -12.02
C ARG A 289 21.76 -23.86 -12.39
N PRO A 290 22.25 -23.75 -13.65
CA PRO A 290 22.69 -22.53 -14.36
C PRO A 290 21.72 -22.13 -15.51
N GLY A 291 22.05 -21.10 -16.28
CA GLY A 291 21.19 -20.54 -17.35
C GLY A 291 19.90 -19.94 -16.76
N PRO A 292 18.71 -20.33 -17.23
CA PRO A 292 18.36 -20.75 -18.60
C PRO A 292 16.97 -20.17 -18.96
N GLN A 293 15.89 -20.95 -18.75
CA GLN A 293 14.53 -20.53 -18.39
C GLN A 293 14.52 -19.65 -17.09
N GLY A 294 15.40 -18.65 -16.97
CA GLY A 294 15.76 -18.00 -15.70
C GLY A 294 14.96 -16.74 -15.32
N SER A 295 15.26 -16.18 -14.14
CA SER A 295 14.41 -15.20 -13.46
C SER A 295 14.21 -13.84 -14.17
N MET A 296 12.96 -13.34 -14.22
CA MET A 296 12.63 -11.93 -14.52
C MET A 296 11.40 -11.40 -13.72
N PRO A 297 11.34 -11.54 -12.38
CA PRO A 297 10.08 -11.68 -11.63
C PRO A 297 9.56 -10.35 -11.01
N ARG A 298 8.29 -10.28 -10.55
CA ARG A 298 7.62 -8.99 -10.19
C ARG A 298 6.89 -8.95 -8.82
N GLY A 299 7.15 -7.93 -7.99
CA GLY A 299 6.28 -7.54 -6.85
C GLY A 299 6.80 -7.73 -5.40
N LEU A 300 8.09 -7.97 -5.20
CA LEU A 300 8.66 -8.54 -3.95
C LEU A 300 8.80 -7.60 -2.72
N LEU A 301 7.70 -7.08 -2.18
CA LEU A 301 7.71 -6.26 -0.95
C LEU A 301 7.64 -7.10 0.37
N GLN A 302 7.67 -6.39 1.51
CA GLN A 302 8.16 -6.85 2.84
C GLN A 302 7.17 -7.62 3.78
N LEU A 303 7.76 -8.37 4.74
CA LEU A 303 7.45 -8.44 6.20
C LEU A 303 7.04 -9.83 6.76
N GLY A 304 7.84 -10.38 7.69
CA GLY A 304 7.63 -11.68 8.37
C GLY A 304 8.86 -12.61 8.30
N THR A 305 8.75 -13.91 8.60
CA THR A 305 9.93 -14.78 8.87
C THR A 305 10.49 -15.73 7.79
N ARG A 306 9.78 -16.11 6.71
CA ARG A 306 10.27 -17.01 5.63
C ARG A 306 10.17 -16.38 4.22
N PHE A 307 11.26 -15.91 3.62
CA PHE A 307 11.32 -15.30 2.27
C PHE A 307 11.47 -16.33 1.15
N TYR A 308 11.25 -15.86 -0.07
CA TYR A 308 11.27 -16.63 -1.29
C TYR A 308 12.09 -15.91 -2.38
N PHE A 309 12.65 -16.69 -3.32
CA PHE A 309 13.40 -16.21 -4.49
C PHE A 309 13.38 -17.24 -5.64
N GLN A 310 14.18 -16.97 -6.68
CA GLN A 310 14.20 -17.75 -7.91
C GLN A 310 15.42 -18.67 -8.01
N ALA A 311 15.14 -19.97 -8.04
CA ALA A 311 15.96 -21.07 -8.55
C ALA A 311 15.02 -22.29 -8.75
N SER A 312 15.49 -23.40 -9.30
CA SER A 312 14.62 -24.53 -9.73
C SER A 312 15.46 -25.72 -10.23
N THR A 313 14.82 -26.81 -10.70
CA THR A 313 15.55 -27.96 -11.28
C THR A 313 14.87 -28.60 -12.51
N LEU A 314 15.68 -29.26 -13.35
CA LEU A 314 15.23 -30.09 -14.46
C LEU A 314 14.65 -31.46 -14.04
N ASP A 315 14.83 -31.90 -12.79
CA ASP A 315 14.35 -33.19 -12.31
C ASP A 315 12.88 -33.12 -11.83
N HIS A 316 12.64 -32.31 -10.80
CA HIS A 316 11.31 -31.81 -10.44
C HIS A 316 11.45 -30.34 -9.99
N GLY A 317 10.35 -29.63 -9.75
CA GLY A 317 10.40 -28.26 -9.25
C GLY A 317 10.80 -27.23 -10.31
N ALA A 318 10.00 -27.15 -11.37
CA ALA A 318 9.94 -25.97 -12.23
C ALA A 318 9.08 -24.88 -11.55
N GLU A 319 7.88 -25.24 -11.12
CA GLU A 319 7.01 -24.35 -10.31
C GLU A 319 7.53 -24.17 -8.89
N LEU A 320 8.03 -25.22 -8.20
CA LEU A 320 8.73 -25.03 -6.91
C LEU A 320 9.67 -26.17 -6.48
N TRP A 321 10.81 -25.78 -5.92
CA TRP A 321 11.73 -26.56 -5.07
C TRP A 321 11.71 -25.96 -3.64
N VAL A 322 12.01 -26.72 -2.59
CA VAL A 322 12.07 -26.20 -1.20
C VAL A 322 13.26 -26.68 -0.38
N SER A 323 13.67 -25.82 0.56
CA SER A 323 14.66 -26.03 1.61
C SER A 323 14.35 -25.15 2.83
N ASP A 324 14.70 -25.61 4.03
CA ASP A 324 14.79 -24.78 5.24
C ASP A 324 16.24 -24.66 5.77
N GLY A 325 17.23 -25.23 5.04
CA GLY A 325 18.64 -25.24 5.42
C GLY A 325 19.00 -26.32 6.44
N THR A 326 19.01 -27.61 6.04
CA THR A 326 19.28 -28.72 6.97
C THR A 326 20.19 -29.80 6.36
N THR A 327 20.77 -30.65 7.21
CA THR A 327 21.71 -31.70 6.80
C THR A 327 21.06 -32.87 6.05
N GLN A 328 19.75 -33.14 6.23
CA GLN A 328 19.00 -34.00 5.30
C GLN A 328 17.47 -33.82 5.38
N GLY A 329 16.92 -32.73 4.84
CA GLY A 329 15.50 -32.63 4.49
C GLY A 329 15.22 -33.48 3.25
N THR A 330 15.74 -33.04 2.11
CA THR A 330 16.24 -33.82 0.95
C THR A 330 15.46 -35.04 0.40
N LYS A 331 14.19 -35.25 0.75
CA LYS A 331 13.41 -36.44 0.37
C LYS A 331 12.60 -36.17 -0.92
N LEU A 332 11.31 -36.45 -1.02
CA LEU A 332 10.44 -35.87 -2.08
C LEU A 332 8.96 -35.96 -1.71
N PHE A 333 8.17 -34.96 -2.11
CA PHE A 333 6.78 -34.76 -1.67
C PHE A 333 5.78 -35.53 -2.55
N VAL A 334 5.07 -34.87 -3.48
CA VAL A 334 4.10 -35.46 -4.42
C VAL A 334 4.14 -34.74 -5.77
N ASP A 335 3.47 -35.31 -6.76
CA ASP A 335 3.17 -34.68 -8.04
C ASP A 335 1.67 -34.42 -8.24
N ILE A 336 1.35 -33.59 -9.23
CA ILE A 336 -0.02 -33.18 -9.58
C ILE A 336 -0.27 -33.28 -11.09
N PHE A 337 0.78 -33.27 -11.93
CA PHE A 337 0.62 -33.48 -13.38
C PHE A 337 1.69 -34.37 -14.05
N PRO A 338 2.78 -34.70 -13.35
CA PRO A 338 4.11 -34.75 -13.97
C PRO A 338 4.37 -33.79 -15.15
N GLY A 339 4.01 -32.50 -15.03
CA GLY A 339 4.18 -31.51 -16.08
C GLY A 339 3.97 -30.04 -15.68
N THR A 340 4.18 -29.10 -16.60
CA THR A 340 4.08 -27.64 -16.34
C THR A 340 3.72 -26.80 -17.60
N GLY A 341 3.41 -25.52 -17.40
CA GLY A 341 3.16 -24.48 -18.44
C GLY A 341 2.11 -23.46 -17.97
N SER A 342 2.12 -22.17 -18.37
CA SER A 342 3.13 -21.40 -19.13
C SER A 342 3.00 -19.87 -18.88
N SER A 343 4.03 -19.07 -19.18
CA SER A 343 4.58 -18.07 -18.25
C SER A 343 4.00 -16.63 -18.18
N LEU A 344 4.54 -15.88 -17.18
CA LEU A 344 4.36 -14.45 -16.83
C LEU A 344 3.12 -14.04 -15.98
N PRO A 345 3.16 -14.18 -14.64
CA PRO A 345 1.97 -13.04 -13.19
C PRO A 345 2.37 -11.55 -13.03
N GLU A 346 1.61 -10.82 -12.19
CA GLU A 346 2.03 -9.60 -11.45
C GLU A 346 1.22 -9.42 -10.13
N LEU A 347 1.83 -8.91 -9.05
CA LEU A 347 1.53 -9.34 -7.66
C LEU A 347 1.19 -8.23 -6.63
N GLY A 348 0.35 -8.53 -5.62
CA GLY A 348 -0.08 -7.60 -4.55
C GLY A 348 0.63 -7.81 -3.20
N VAL A 349 0.98 -6.73 -2.49
CA VAL A 349 2.22 -6.71 -1.68
C VAL A 349 2.01 -6.39 -0.19
N ARG A 350 3.05 -6.62 0.65
CA ARG A 350 3.24 -6.15 2.05
C ARG A 350 2.00 -6.18 2.97
N VAL A 351 1.28 -7.29 3.07
CA VAL A 351 0.85 -7.79 4.39
C VAL A 351 1.99 -8.67 4.89
N GLY A 352 2.38 -9.68 4.10
CA GLY A 352 3.70 -10.30 4.20
C GLY A 352 3.94 -11.40 3.18
N SER A 353 3.30 -12.55 3.38
CA SER A 353 4.05 -13.82 3.34
C SER A 353 3.92 -14.63 2.05
N LYS A 354 3.66 -13.98 0.91
CA LYS A 354 2.86 -14.57 -0.19
C LYS A 354 3.50 -14.45 -1.58
N PHE A 355 4.53 -15.26 -1.82
CA PHE A 355 5.13 -15.54 -3.13
C PHE A 355 4.29 -16.57 -3.89
N PHE A 356 4.51 -16.74 -5.20
CA PHE A 356 3.61 -17.49 -6.10
C PHE A 356 4.33 -18.41 -7.09
N PHE A 357 4.20 -19.73 -6.86
CA PHE A 357 3.97 -20.69 -7.95
C PHE A 357 2.44 -20.72 -8.21
N THR A 358 1.95 -20.90 -9.44
CA THR A 358 0.51 -20.80 -9.80
C THR A 358 0.13 -21.27 -11.24
N ALA A 359 0.46 -22.51 -11.62
CA ALA A 359 -0.05 -23.11 -12.88
C ALA A 359 -1.58 -23.31 -12.88
N PHE A 360 -2.20 -23.89 -13.92
CA PHE A 360 -3.59 -24.38 -13.78
C PHE A 360 -3.70 -25.41 -12.65
N ASP A 361 -4.91 -25.74 -12.21
CA ASP A 361 -5.23 -26.85 -11.31
C ASP A 361 -6.50 -27.55 -11.80
N PRO A 362 -6.50 -28.89 -11.87
CA PRO A 362 -7.57 -29.80 -13.18
C PRO A 362 -9.12 -29.74 -12.96
N GLN A 363 -9.65 -28.83 -12.13
CA GLN A 363 -11.06 -28.79 -11.68
C GLN A 363 -11.73 -27.41 -11.88
N ASN A 364 -12.36 -26.81 -10.86
CA ASN A 364 -13.25 -25.65 -10.98
C ASN A 364 -12.49 -24.36 -11.39
N GLY A 365 -13.19 -23.47 -12.09
CA GLY A 365 -12.60 -22.57 -13.08
C GLY A 365 -11.65 -21.49 -12.58
N ARG A 366 -10.59 -21.25 -13.37
CA ARG A 366 -9.92 -19.96 -13.64
C ARG A 366 -9.34 -19.17 -12.44
N GLU A 367 -9.41 -19.67 -11.21
CA GLU A 367 -8.94 -19.02 -9.98
C GLU A 367 -7.43 -19.14 -9.70
N LEU A 368 -6.96 -19.93 -8.70
CA LEU A 368 -5.60 -19.86 -8.11
C LEU A 368 -5.24 -21.13 -7.30
N TRP A 369 -4.16 -21.15 -6.50
CA TRP A 369 -4.18 -21.52 -5.05
C TRP A 369 -3.78 -20.22 -4.27
N VAL A 370 -4.07 -19.99 -2.96
CA VAL A 370 -3.93 -18.61 -2.37
C VAL A 370 -3.46 -18.47 -0.90
N SER A 371 -2.17 -18.69 -0.61
CA SER A 371 -1.68 -18.90 0.77
C SER A 371 -0.16 -18.70 0.97
N ASP A 372 0.35 -18.72 2.21
CA ASP A 372 1.38 -17.74 2.62
C ASP A 372 2.59 -18.21 3.52
N GLY A 373 3.13 -19.43 3.44
CA GLY A 373 4.49 -19.79 3.94
C GLY A 373 4.76 -20.47 5.33
N SER A 374 3.78 -20.93 6.11
CA SER A 374 3.85 -22.03 7.12
C SER A 374 2.46 -22.64 7.49
N LEU A 375 2.21 -23.93 7.24
CA LEU A 375 0.99 -24.66 7.68
C LEU A 375 -0.33 -24.20 6.99
N LYS A 376 -1.48 -24.15 7.70
CA LYS A 376 -2.85 -24.18 7.12
C LYS A 376 -3.67 -22.88 7.27
N GLY A 377 -4.22 -22.41 6.15
CA GLY A 377 -5.02 -21.19 6.03
C GLY A 377 -5.12 -20.62 4.61
N THR A 378 -4.76 -21.43 3.62
CA THR A 378 -5.37 -21.35 2.29
C THR A 378 -6.88 -21.48 2.45
N GLY A 379 -7.63 -20.85 1.56
CA GLY A 379 -8.98 -21.25 1.22
C GLY A 379 -9.12 -21.20 -0.29
N LEU A 380 -10.09 -21.91 -0.87
CA LEU A 380 -10.79 -21.37 -2.03
C LEU A 380 -11.48 -20.09 -1.53
N VAL A 381 -11.75 -19.17 -2.44
CA VAL A 381 -11.88 -17.76 -2.09
C VAL A 381 -13.03 -17.09 -2.84
N ALA A 382 -13.22 -17.50 -4.10
CA ALA A 382 -14.54 -17.60 -4.71
C ALA A 382 -14.55 -18.75 -5.73
N ASP A 383 -15.70 -19.37 -5.90
CA ASP A 383 -16.16 -20.16 -7.05
C ASP A 383 -17.63 -19.74 -7.21
N LEU A 384 -18.11 -19.54 -8.43
CA LEU A 384 -19.29 -18.69 -8.63
C LEU A 384 -20.28 -19.18 -9.70
N TRP A 385 -19.83 -19.35 -10.95
CA TRP A 385 -20.76 -19.30 -12.09
C TRP A 385 -20.31 -20.17 -13.26
N PRO A 386 -21.14 -21.09 -13.78
CA PRO A 386 -21.00 -21.63 -15.13
C PRO A 386 -21.19 -20.54 -16.20
N GLY A 387 -20.13 -19.76 -16.45
CA GLY A 387 -20.16 -18.52 -17.24
C GLY A 387 -18.78 -18.06 -17.75
N LEU A 388 -18.76 -16.92 -18.43
CA LEU A 388 -17.63 -16.45 -19.26
C LEU A 388 -17.43 -14.92 -19.16
N GLY A 389 -17.36 -14.39 -17.94
CA GLY A 389 -17.16 -12.95 -17.71
C GLY A 389 -15.69 -12.47 -17.82
N SER A 390 -15.52 -11.16 -17.68
CA SER A 390 -14.28 -10.41 -17.96
C SER A 390 -13.21 -10.43 -16.85
N SER A 391 -13.56 -10.88 -15.64
CA SER A 391 -12.84 -10.78 -14.35
C SER A 391 -11.49 -10.06 -14.33
N HIS A 392 -10.38 -10.80 -14.37
CA HIS A 392 -9.01 -10.31 -14.15
C HIS A 392 -8.94 -9.19 -13.07
N PRO A 393 -9.20 -9.49 -11.78
CA PRO A 393 -9.33 -8.52 -10.68
C PRO A 393 -8.08 -7.66 -10.42
N ARG A 394 -8.18 -6.47 -9.78
CA ARG A 394 -7.16 -5.39 -9.83
C ARG A 394 -6.87 -4.53 -8.59
N ASP A 395 -5.62 -4.10 -8.55
CA ASP A 395 -5.09 -2.83 -8.02
C ASP A 395 -4.68 -2.68 -6.53
N LEU A 396 -3.71 -1.75 -6.34
CA LEU A 396 -2.53 -1.81 -5.46
C LEU A 396 -2.06 -0.42 -4.96
N VAL A 397 -1.63 -0.28 -3.69
CA VAL A 397 -0.65 0.71 -3.16
C VAL A 397 -0.22 0.39 -1.70
N GLY A 398 -1.00 0.76 -0.68
CA GLY A 398 -0.71 0.70 0.76
C GLY A 398 -1.96 1.04 1.60
N LEU A 399 -2.22 0.34 2.72
CA LEU A 399 -3.59 0.25 3.27
C LEU A 399 -3.76 0.31 4.83
N GLY A 400 -2.87 -0.24 5.68
CA GLY A 400 -2.94 -0.04 7.15
C GLY A 400 -2.96 -1.30 8.06
N SER A 401 -4.06 -1.54 8.82
CA SER A 401 -4.10 -2.50 9.96
C SER A 401 -4.94 -3.81 9.84
N PHE A 402 -6.16 -3.84 9.28
CA PHE A 402 -7.19 -4.85 9.61
C PHE A 402 -7.91 -5.63 8.47
N GLN A 403 -7.47 -5.61 7.22
CA GLN A 403 -8.28 -5.93 6.02
C GLN A 403 -7.39 -6.27 4.78
N LEU A 404 -7.99 -6.76 3.71
CA LEU A 404 -7.51 -6.73 2.32
C LEU A 404 -8.74 -6.68 1.38
N LEU A 405 -8.68 -6.04 0.20
CA LEU A 405 -9.53 -6.29 -1.00
C LEU A 405 -8.82 -5.73 -2.28
N PHE A 406 -9.49 -5.81 -3.44
CA PHE A 406 -9.13 -5.43 -4.82
C PHE A 406 -10.41 -5.09 -5.65
N THR A 407 -10.36 -4.63 -6.93
CA THR A 407 -11.52 -4.53 -7.88
C THR A 407 -11.72 -5.87 -8.62
N ALA A 408 -12.91 -6.27 -9.10
CA ALA A 408 -13.13 -7.37 -10.07
C ALA A 408 -14.01 -6.92 -11.25
N ASP A 409 -14.40 -7.82 -12.15
CA ASP A 409 -15.12 -7.54 -13.42
C ASP A 409 -16.03 -8.72 -13.81
N ASP A 410 -16.90 -8.50 -14.81
CA ASP A 410 -17.97 -9.41 -15.21
C ASP A 410 -18.46 -9.09 -16.65
N GLY A 411 -19.50 -8.24 -16.80
CA GLY A 411 -20.27 -8.02 -18.04
C GLY A 411 -21.78 -8.21 -17.89
N LYS A 412 -22.25 -8.83 -16.79
CA LYS A 412 -23.61 -8.71 -16.25
C LYS A 412 -23.69 -7.56 -15.21
N LEU A 413 -22.66 -7.39 -14.39
CA LEU A 413 -22.30 -6.18 -13.64
C LEU A 413 -21.32 -5.31 -14.46
N GLY A 414 -20.11 -5.85 -14.64
CA GLY A 414 -18.92 -5.17 -15.16
C GLY A 414 -17.92 -4.79 -14.06
N ARG A 415 -16.89 -3.98 -14.38
CA ARG A 415 -15.74 -3.76 -13.49
C ARG A 415 -16.01 -2.87 -12.29
N GLU A 416 -15.83 -3.44 -11.10
CA GLU A 416 -16.43 -2.99 -9.85
C GLU A 416 -15.80 -3.62 -8.57
N LEU A 417 -16.43 -3.46 -7.39
CA LEU A 417 -16.05 -4.00 -6.00
C LEU A 417 -16.53 -5.49 -6.36
N TYR A 418 -15.75 -6.54 -6.05
CA TYR A 418 -16.34 -7.76 -5.43
C TYR A 418 -15.69 -7.92 -4.03
N ALA A 419 -16.40 -8.47 -3.04
CA ALA A 419 -15.99 -8.41 -1.62
C ALA A 419 -16.49 -9.60 -0.76
N SER A 420 -16.70 -10.77 -1.36
CA SER A 420 -17.30 -11.97 -0.74
C SER A 420 -16.28 -13.11 -0.61
N ASP A 421 -16.18 -13.67 0.59
CA ASP A 421 -15.21 -14.68 1.03
C ASP A 421 -15.80 -15.66 2.08
N GLY A 422 -17.10 -15.95 2.04
CA GLY A 422 -17.68 -16.96 2.94
C GLY A 422 -19.16 -17.26 2.73
N SER A 423 -19.66 -18.27 3.46
CA SER A 423 -21.06 -18.40 3.93
C SER A 423 -22.15 -18.50 2.85
N ALA A 424 -23.47 -18.69 3.11
CA ALA A 424 -24.30 -18.88 4.33
C ALA A 424 -24.88 -17.67 5.12
N VAL A 425 -26.10 -17.86 5.66
CA VAL A 425 -26.82 -16.93 6.58
C VAL A 425 -27.04 -15.51 6.00
N GLY A 426 -26.59 -14.44 6.65
CA GLY A 426 -26.76 -13.04 6.22
C GLY A 426 -26.26 -12.01 7.25
N THR A 427 -25.65 -10.90 6.81
CA THR A 427 -25.33 -9.73 7.66
C THR A 427 -25.45 -8.38 6.94
N ILE A 428 -24.75 -8.15 5.82
CA ILE A 428 -24.69 -6.87 5.09
C ILE A 428 -24.48 -7.13 3.59
N LEU A 429 -24.42 -6.08 2.75
CA LEU A 429 -23.67 -6.12 1.49
C LEU A 429 -23.03 -4.75 1.27
N LEU A 430 -23.39 -3.99 0.22
CA LEU A 430 -22.80 -2.71 -0.18
C LEU A 430 -23.84 -1.79 -0.86
N LYS A 431 -23.50 -1.16 -1.98
CA LYS A 431 -24.35 -0.37 -2.90
C LYS A 431 -23.84 -0.67 -4.34
N ASP A 432 -24.10 0.17 -5.36
CA ASP A 432 -23.78 -0.16 -6.79
C ASP A 432 -23.76 1.10 -7.69
N ILE A 433 -23.13 1.14 -8.88
CA ILE A 433 -22.79 2.38 -9.63
C ILE A 433 -23.16 2.42 -11.12
N TYR A 434 -22.63 1.57 -12.00
CA TYR A 434 -22.74 1.89 -13.43
C TYR A 434 -24.21 1.80 -13.94
N PRO A 435 -24.67 2.60 -14.92
CA PRO A 435 -26.10 2.63 -15.29
C PRO A 435 -26.64 1.45 -16.09
N GLY A 436 -25.79 0.58 -16.64
CA GLY A 436 -26.20 -0.52 -17.55
C GLY A 436 -25.68 -1.91 -17.12
N LYS A 437 -24.59 -2.34 -17.77
CA LYS A 437 -23.90 -3.65 -17.59
C LYS A 437 -22.37 -3.58 -17.80
N SER A 438 -21.79 -2.42 -18.08
CA SER A 438 -20.37 -2.27 -18.40
C SER A 438 -19.48 -2.26 -17.16
N GLY A 439 -20.07 -1.97 -16.00
CA GLY A 439 -19.34 -1.50 -14.83
C GLY A 439 -18.62 -0.18 -15.07
N ALA A 440 -18.15 0.41 -13.99
CA ALA A 440 -17.70 1.79 -13.98
C ALA A 440 -16.20 1.97 -14.34
N LEU A 441 -15.42 0.89 -14.41
CA LEU A 441 -13.97 0.89 -14.74
C LEU A 441 -13.05 1.57 -13.69
N PRO A 442 -12.87 0.95 -12.52
CA PRO A 442 -12.22 1.57 -11.37
C PRO A 442 -10.70 1.50 -11.45
N SER A 443 -9.98 2.55 -11.04
CA SER A 443 -8.53 2.66 -11.25
C SER A 443 -7.81 3.69 -10.35
N GLY A 444 -6.49 3.58 -10.20
CA GLY A 444 -5.66 4.51 -9.42
C GLY A 444 -6.00 4.53 -7.92
N LEU A 445 -5.72 3.42 -7.22
CA LEU A 445 -6.16 3.18 -5.84
C LEU A 445 -5.11 3.69 -4.83
N ALA A 446 -5.44 4.51 -3.81
CA ALA A 446 -4.44 4.88 -2.76
C ALA A 446 -4.93 5.48 -1.41
N HIS A 447 -3.95 5.70 -0.51
CA HIS A 447 -3.90 5.91 0.95
C HIS A 447 -3.99 7.37 1.57
N ALA A 448 -5.18 7.94 1.90
CA ALA A 448 -5.38 9.09 2.85
C ALA A 448 -6.49 8.92 3.91
N GLY A 449 -6.21 9.11 5.21
CA GLY A 449 -7.25 9.43 6.20
C GLY A 449 -8.43 8.45 6.30
N GLY A 450 -8.19 7.17 6.02
CA GLY A 450 -9.18 6.11 5.89
C GLY A 450 -9.97 6.02 4.59
N ARG A 451 -9.85 6.97 3.67
CA ARG A 451 -10.88 7.26 2.66
C ARG A 451 -11.20 6.23 1.55
N ILE A 452 -10.44 5.17 1.31
CA ILE A 452 -10.57 4.26 0.14
C ILE A 452 -10.78 4.98 -1.22
N TYR A 453 -9.72 5.46 -1.90
CA TYR A 453 -9.86 6.33 -3.11
C TYR A 453 -9.37 5.66 -4.39
N PHE A 454 -10.19 5.80 -5.44
CA PHE A 454 -10.01 5.27 -6.78
C PHE A 454 -11.13 5.73 -7.73
N ALA A 455 -10.83 5.73 -9.03
CA ALA A 455 -11.73 6.03 -10.14
C ALA A 455 -12.96 5.15 -10.20
N ALA A 456 -13.93 5.54 -11.04
CA ALA A 456 -14.50 4.70 -12.09
C ALA A 456 -15.30 5.58 -13.10
N ASP A 457 -16.62 5.53 -13.21
CA ASP A 457 -17.47 6.37 -14.09
C ASP A 457 -18.98 6.16 -13.77
N ASP A 458 -19.87 6.91 -14.43
CA ASP A 458 -21.24 6.46 -14.79
C ASP A 458 -21.61 6.70 -16.27
N SER A 459 -20.77 7.42 -17.04
CA SER A 459 -20.85 7.74 -18.48
C SER A 459 -21.89 8.78 -18.93
N LEU A 460 -22.60 9.46 -18.02
CA LEU A 460 -23.49 10.58 -18.39
C LEU A 460 -22.73 11.90 -18.62
N HIS A 461 -21.85 12.29 -17.70
CA HIS A 461 -20.89 13.41 -17.79
C HIS A 461 -19.42 12.94 -17.73
N GLY A 462 -19.17 11.71 -17.27
CA GLY A 462 -17.87 11.05 -17.31
C GLY A 462 -16.98 11.18 -16.06
N VAL A 463 -15.78 11.71 -16.26
CA VAL A 463 -14.56 11.21 -15.59
C VAL A 463 -14.20 11.94 -14.28
N GLU A 464 -15.19 12.50 -13.59
CA GLU A 464 -15.11 13.54 -12.52
C GLU A 464 -14.84 12.99 -11.05
N PRO A 465 -15.37 13.48 -9.89
CA PRO A 465 -14.80 13.21 -8.53
C PRO A 465 -15.55 12.25 -7.56
N TRP A 466 -14.88 11.35 -6.79
CA TRP A 466 -15.54 10.43 -5.80
C TRP A 466 -14.76 10.05 -4.52
N VAL A 467 -15.46 9.51 -3.49
CA VAL A 467 -15.05 8.61 -2.36
C VAL A 467 -16.29 7.80 -1.86
N SER A 468 -16.52 7.40 -0.58
CA SER A 468 -17.81 6.96 0.02
C SER A 468 -17.71 6.72 1.54
N ASP A 469 -17.99 5.51 2.06
CA ASP A 469 -18.09 5.18 3.51
C ASP A 469 -18.00 3.67 3.93
N GLY A 470 -17.08 2.86 3.39
CA GLY A 470 -16.64 1.54 3.88
C GLY A 470 -17.49 0.37 3.44
N LYS A 471 -18.81 0.62 3.41
CA LYS A 471 -19.95 -0.29 3.59
C LYS A 471 -21.28 0.39 3.12
N PRO A 472 -22.48 -0.24 3.18
CA PRO A 472 -23.74 0.22 2.55
C PRO A 472 -24.25 1.63 2.90
N GLY A 473 -25.32 2.08 2.20
CA GLY A 473 -25.76 3.49 2.17
C GLY A 473 -26.90 3.90 3.10
N GLY A 474 -27.31 5.19 3.16
CA GLY A 474 -26.75 6.40 2.52
C GLY A 474 -26.97 6.52 0.99
N THR A 475 -26.26 7.38 0.22
CA THR A 475 -25.03 8.12 0.57
C THR A 475 -24.58 9.30 -0.40
N ARG A 476 -24.99 9.42 -1.68
CA ARG A 476 -24.80 10.55 -2.66
C ARG A 476 -23.39 11.01 -3.19
N LEU A 477 -23.26 11.76 -4.32
CA LEU A 477 -21.99 12.13 -5.08
C LEU A 477 -20.96 13.02 -4.29
N LEU A 478 -19.99 13.67 -4.96
CA LEU A 478 -18.84 14.47 -4.46
C LEU A 478 -18.39 15.59 -5.45
N ALA A 479 -19.28 16.18 -6.25
CA ALA A 479 -18.98 16.97 -7.45
C ALA A 479 -19.72 18.33 -7.59
N ASP A 480 -19.50 18.99 -8.73
CA ASP A 480 -20.12 20.23 -9.22
C ASP A 480 -19.54 21.56 -8.69
N LEU A 481 -19.01 22.45 -9.52
CA LEU A 481 -19.36 22.75 -10.92
C LEU A 481 -18.85 21.72 -11.94
N ALA A 482 -19.77 20.93 -12.50
CA ALA A 482 -19.50 19.72 -13.30
C ALA A 482 -20.58 19.50 -14.38
N ALA A 483 -21.35 20.54 -14.67
CA ALA A 483 -22.21 20.66 -15.84
C ALA A 483 -21.40 20.76 -17.15
N LEU A 484 -20.68 19.68 -17.48
CA LEU A 484 -20.70 19.20 -18.86
C LEU A 484 -22.17 18.93 -19.25
N PRO A 485 -22.56 19.03 -20.52
CA PRO A 485 -23.88 18.54 -20.96
C PRO A 485 -23.95 17.01 -20.80
N ALA A 486 -25.11 16.47 -20.46
CA ALA A 486 -25.31 15.02 -20.45
C ALA A 486 -25.16 14.43 -21.87
N GLY A 487 -24.40 13.33 -21.99
CA GLY A 487 -23.89 12.83 -23.27
C GLY A 487 -22.43 13.25 -23.56
N ALA A 488 -21.65 13.48 -22.50
CA ALA A 488 -20.23 13.81 -22.58
C ALA A 488 -19.42 12.98 -21.57
N SER A 489 -18.10 12.84 -21.78
CA SER A 489 -17.24 12.03 -20.88
C SER A 489 -15.76 12.44 -20.87
N TYR A 490 -15.47 13.75 -20.93
CA TYR A 490 -14.22 14.23 -21.53
C TYR A 490 -13.24 15.00 -20.59
N GLY A 491 -13.53 15.09 -19.28
CA GLY A 491 -12.80 15.97 -18.35
C GLY A 491 -11.68 15.31 -17.52
N SER A 492 -11.99 15.01 -16.25
CA SER A 492 -11.05 14.88 -15.13
C SER A 492 -9.87 13.88 -15.26
N ALA A 493 -10.01 12.71 -15.92
CA ALA A 493 -8.95 11.78 -16.41
C ALA A 493 -7.49 11.85 -15.80
N PRO A 494 -7.19 11.32 -14.58
CA PRO A 494 -6.05 11.77 -13.74
C PRO A 494 -4.85 10.80 -13.48
N SER A 495 -3.91 11.21 -12.60
CA SER A 495 -2.55 10.65 -12.33
C SER A 495 -2.37 9.71 -11.09
N GLY A 496 -1.37 9.91 -10.20
CA GLY A 496 -0.76 8.83 -9.37
C GLY A 496 -0.29 9.16 -7.91
N LEU A 497 0.40 8.24 -7.21
CA LEU A 497 -0.36 7.38 -6.28
C LEU A 497 0.13 6.96 -4.85
N ILE A 498 1.24 7.38 -4.21
CA ILE A 498 1.83 6.59 -3.09
C ILE A 498 1.79 7.22 -1.66
N ASP A 499 1.20 6.55 -0.65
CA ASP A 499 1.72 6.56 0.75
C ASP A 499 0.89 7.18 1.94
N ARG A 500 1.19 6.76 3.19
CA ARG A 500 1.18 7.47 4.50
C ARG A 500 -0.15 7.98 5.14
N TYR A 501 -1.30 7.86 4.50
CA TYR A 501 -2.66 8.09 5.07
C TYR A 501 -3.12 9.46 5.66
N GLY A 502 -3.09 10.62 4.95
CA GLY A 502 -3.91 11.81 5.36
C GLY A 502 -3.68 13.26 4.84
N HIS A 503 -3.44 13.49 3.54
CA HIS A 503 -3.40 14.78 2.80
C HIS A 503 -2.93 14.49 1.35
N ILE A 504 -3.75 14.73 0.34
CA ILE A 504 -3.71 14.15 -1.04
C ILE A 504 -3.08 15.17 -2.04
N PHE A 505 -3.47 15.25 -3.32
CA PHE A 505 -3.69 16.49 -4.09
C PHE A 505 -4.54 16.23 -5.37
N LEU A 506 -4.77 17.23 -6.24
CA LEU A 506 -5.74 17.19 -7.35
C LEU A 506 -5.12 17.36 -8.75
N ALA A 507 -5.15 16.31 -9.56
CA ALA A 507 -4.85 16.34 -10.98
C ALA A 507 -6.10 16.34 -11.89
N LEU A 508 -7.23 16.78 -11.31
CA LEU A 508 -8.63 16.79 -11.81
C LEU A 508 -8.90 17.67 -13.06
N ASP A 509 -10.17 17.87 -13.46
CA ASP A 509 -10.57 18.66 -14.66
C ASP A 509 -10.38 20.20 -14.55
N ASP A 510 -10.60 20.94 -15.65
CA ASP A 510 -10.74 22.40 -15.71
C ASP A 510 -11.94 22.87 -16.58
N GLY A 511 -12.56 22.00 -17.38
CA GLY A 511 -13.71 22.26 -18.26
C GLY A 511 -13.48 23.16 -19.46
N LYS A 512 -12.55 24.12 -19.35
CA LYS A 512 -12.16 25.07 -20.41
C LYS A 512 -10.86 24.65 -21.09
N SER A 513 -9.93 24.11 -20.31
CA SER A 513 -8.59 23.73 -20.76
C SER A 513 -8.39 22.23 -20.99
N GLY A 514 -9.19 21.41 -20.29
CA GLY A 514 -8.83 20.03 -19.98
C GLY A 514 -7.83 19.98 -18.82
N ARG A 515 -8.33 19.64 -17.62
CA ARG A 515 -7.59 19.36 -16.38
C ARG A 515 -6.69 20.44 -15.76
N GLU A 516 -7.02 20.93 -14.55
CA GLU A 516 -6.20 21.74 -13.60
C GLU A 516 -6.84 21.70 -12.15
N PRO A 517 -6.36 22.46 -11.11
CA PRO A 517 -7.00 22.53 -9.75
C PRO A 517 -6.76 23.80 -8.87
N TRP A 518 -7.55 24.08 -7.81
CA TRP A 518 -7.27 25.19 -6.85
C TRP A 518 -6.72 24.80 -5.48
N PHE A 519 -7.46 24.80 -4.35
CA PHE A 519 -6.84 24.44 -3.05
C PHE A 519 -7.72 23.69 -2.03
N SER A 520 -7.19 22.67 -1.36
CA SER A 520 -8.02 21.65 -0.70
C SER A 520 -7.82 21.55 0.80
N ARG A 521 -8.72 20.74 1.38
CA ARG A 521 -8.49 19.71 2.40
C ARG A 521 -9.54 18.55 2.35
N GLY A 522 -10.40 18.40 1.30
CA GLY A 522 -11.25 17.21 1.00
C GLY A 522 -12.78 17.26 0.63
N THR A 523 -13.52 18.40 0.38
CA THR A 523 -14.93 18.52 -0.24
C THR A 523 -15.57 19.96 -0.29
N LEU A 524 -16.70 20.20 -1.01
CA LEU A 524 -17.78 21.26 -0.92
C LEU A 524 -17.39 22.76 -0.84
N ALA A 525 -18.32 23.73 -0.67
CA ALA A 525 -18.13 25.18 -0.97
C ALA A 525 -18.11 26.18 0.23
N SER A 526 -17.35 27.29 0.13
CA SER A 526 -17.27 28.45 1.08
C SER A 526 -16.22 29.56 0.79
N SER A 527 -14.94 29.25 0.50
CA SER A 527 -13.80 30.21 0.35
C SER A 527 -12.76 29.75 -0.71
N LEU A 528 -11.75 30.55 -1.14
CA LEU A 528 -10.79 30.12 -2.20
C LEU A 528 -9.41 30.82 -2.24
N ARG A 529 -8.53 30.24 -3.08
CA ARG A 529 -7.45 30.84 -3.92
C ARG A 529 -6.02 30.97 -3.37
N LEU A 530 -5.09 31.42 -4.25
CA LEU A 530 -3.70 30.89 -4.37
C LEU A 530 -2.57 31.97 -4.50
N ARG A 531 -2.35 32.45 -5.73
CA ARG A 531 -1.23 33.25 -6.25
C ARG A 531 -1.78 34.08 -7.43
N ASP A 532 -1.04 34.30 -8.51
CA ASP A 532 -1.60 34.56 -9.85
C ASP A 532 -0.73 33.87 -10.92
N ILE A 533 -1.33 33.21 -11.94
CA ILE A 533 -0.74 31.99 -12.55
C ILE A 533 -0.98 31.79 -14.07
N GLU A 534 -2.02 31.05 -14.46
CA GLU A 534 -1.93 30.03 -15.53
C GLU A 534 -2.58 30.41 -16.88
N ALA A 535 -2.17 29.73 -17.97
CA ALA A 535 -2.59 29.98 -19.35
C ALA A 535 -3.17 28.79 -20.14
N GLY A 536 -3.92 27.89 -19.50
CA GLY A 536 -5.04 27.20 -20.17
C GLY A 536 -4.76 25.91 -20.98
N PRO A 537 -5.12 25.84 -22.28
CA PRO A 537 -5.51 24.61 -22.97
C PRO A 537 -4.48 23.47 -23.02
N GLY A 538 -4.97 22.23 -22.91
CA GLY A 538 -4.18 21.01 -22.67
C GLY A 538 -3.77 20.84 -21.20
N GLY A 539 -3.70 21.95 -20.48
CA GLY A 539 -3.33 22.04 -19.07
C GLY A 539 -1.89 21.57 -18.78
N SER A 540 -1.64 21.14 -17.54
CA SER A 540 -0.28 21.01 -17.00
C SER A 540 0.35 19.61 -17.00
N ASP A 541 -0.36 18.56 -17.46
CA ASP A 541 -0.07 17.12 -17.26
C ASP A 541 1.28 16.73 -16.63
N PRO A 542 1.36 16.69 -15.29
CA PRO A 542 2.46 16.09 -14.58
C PRO A 542 2.24 14.59 -14.36
N ARG A 543 3.22 13.95 -13.75
CA ARG A 543 3.16 12.59 -13.23
C ARG A 543 3.68 12.62 -11.77
N ASP A 544 3.47 11.55 -11.03
CA ASP A 544 3.15 11.66 -9.60
C ASP A 544 4.27 12.09 -8.65
N PHE A 545 3.83 12.75 -7.57
CA PHE A 545 4.61 13.46 -6.56
C PHE A 545 4.88 12.57 -5.31
N THR A 546 5.70 13.05 -4.37
CA THR A 546 5.85 12.52 -2.99
C THR A 546 6.69 13.45 -2.09
N LEU A 547 6.57 13.30 -0.77
CA LEU A 547 7.12 14.21 0.26
C LEU A 547 8.62 14.51 0.15
N VAL A 548 8.97 15.77 -0.15
CA VAL A 548 10.36 16.27 -0.25
C VAL A 548 10.87 16.75 1.12
N GLY A 549 10.85 15.85 2.11
CA GLY A 549 11.36 16.07 3.48
C GLY A 549 10.61 17.15 4.27
N ASN A 550 10.92 18.42 3.98
CA ASN A 550 10.18 19.59 4.48
C ASN A 550 9.95 20.71 3.44
N ARG A 551 10.37 20.53 2.19
CA ARG A 551 10.05 21.41 1.05
C ARG A 551 8.76 20.92 0.37
N VAL A 552 8.20 21.74 -0.54
CA VAL A 552 7.07 21.36 -1.40
C VAL A 552 7.42 21.66 -2.85
N PHE A 553 8.16 20.73 -3.46
CA PHE A 553 8.64 20.88 -4.83
C PHE A 553 7.64 20.29 -5.85
N PHE A 554 7.68 20.83 -7.08
CA PHE A 554 6.52 20.89 -8.00
C PHE A 554 6.75 20.12 -9.32
N THR A 555 5.66 19.82 -10.02
CA THR A 555 5.64 19.59 -11.49
C THR A 555 4.30 20.05 -12.10
N ALA A 556 4.28 20.44 -13.38
CA ALA A 556 3.16 21.04 -14.13
C ALA A 556 3.55 21.22 -15.64
N GLN A 557 3.01 22.20 -16.38
CA GLN A 557 3.65 22.81 -17.57
C GLN A 557 2.96 24.09 -18.04
N ASP A 558 3.73 24.97 -18.70
CA ASP A 558 3.17 26.07 -19.49
C ASP A 558 2.85 25.62 -20.92
N LYS A 559 2.02 26.41 -21.61
CA LYS A 559 1.33 25.99 -22.83
C LYS A 559 2.07 26.37 -24.12
N ALA A 560 3.30 26.91 -24.03
CA ALA A 560 4.10 27.30 -25.20
C ALA A 560 5.62 27.09 -25.08
N ALA A 561 6.21 27.19 -23.87
CA ALA A 561 7.65 27.40 -23.72
C ALA A 561 8.40 26.33 -22.88
N GLY A 562 7.80 25.79 -21.81
CA GLY A 562 8.52 24.87 -20.93
C GLY A 562 7.84 24.40 -19.63
N ARG A 563 8.70 24.03 -18.67
CA ARG A 563 8.41 23.20 -17.49
C ARG A 563 9.31 23.54 -16.27
N GLU A 564 9.84 24.77 -16.15
CA GLU A 564 10.70 25.19 -15.01
C GLU A 564 9.93 25.72 -13.78
N LEU A 565 10.62 26.15 -12.72
CA LEU A 565 10.09 26.46 -11.38
C LEU A 565 10.21 27.94 -10.91
N TRP A 566 9.62 28.24 -9.76
CA TRP A 566 10.09 29.30 -8.85
C TRP A 566 11.13 28.78 -7.83
N VAL A 567 11.43 29.54 -6.76
CA VAL A 567 12.03 29.07 -5.49
C VAL A 567 11.36 29.74 -4.28
N SER A 568 11.38 29.12 -3.10
CA SER A 568 10.59 29.57 -1.94
C SER A 568 11.12 29.01 -0.60
N ASP A 569 10.90 29.76 0.50
CA ASP A 569 11.16 29.33 1.89
C ASP A 569 9.90 29.34 2.80
N GLY A 570 8.94 30.23 2.53
CA GLY A 570 7.63 30.32 3.18
C GLY A 570 6.62 29.34 2.58
N THR A 571 5.84 29.78 1.58
CA THR A 571 4.98 28.93 0.72
C THR A 571 4.83 29.50 -0.72
N ALA A 572 3.84 30.34 -1.09
CA ALA A 572 3.45 30.61 -2.50
C ALA A 572 3.85 31.95 -3.18
N ALA A 573 3.08 33.01 -2.95
CA ALA A 573 3.13 34.27 -3.70
C ALA A 573 4.28 35.19 -3.27
N GLY A 574 4.81 35.99 -4.21
CA GLY A 574 6.02 36.80 -4.02
C GLY A 574 7.26 36.14 -4.64
N THR A 575 7.16 35.70 -5.89
CA THR A 575 7.98 34.60 -6.43
C THR A 575 8.58 34.82 -7.83
N ARG A 576 9.88 34.47 -7.96
CA ARG A 576 10.71 34.16 -9.16
C ARG A 576 11.61 32.94 -8.86
N ARG A 577 12.84 32.79 -9.39
CA ARG A 577 13.43 31.44 -9.67
C ARG A 577 14.86 31.18 -9.10
N VAL A 578 15.59 30.12 -9.54
CA VAL A 578 16.91 29.54 -9.07
C VAL A 578 18.19 29.81 -9.93
N ALA A 579 18.81 28.78 -10.56
CA ALA A 579 20.09 28.68 -11.30
C ALA A 579 20.31 29.15 -12.80
N ASP A 580 19.89 28.38 -13.88
CA ASP A 580 20.39 27.54 -16.60
C ASP A 580 20.97 26.13 -17.17
N LEU A 581 20.16 25.28 -17.84
CA LEU A 581 20.69 24.20 -18.71
C LEU A 581 19.80 23.68 -19.88
N VAL A 582 18.50 23.40 -19.67
CA VAL A 582 17.61 22.81 -20.72
C VAL A 582 16.39 23.68 -21.06
N PRO A 583 16.59 24.89 -21.57
CA PRO A 583 15.53 25.71 -22.09
C PRO A 583 14.90 25.17 -23.39
N GLY A 584 13.62 25.49 -23.58
CA GLY A 584 12.82 25.22 -24.78
C GLY A 584 11.82 24.07 -24.61
N ALA A 585 10.77 24.03 -25.43
CA ALA A 585 9.65 23.10 -25.30
C ALA A 585 9.98 21.60 -25.52
N GLN A 586 11.24 21.28 -25.84
CA GLN A 586 11.68 19.96 -26.36
C GLN A 586 11.69 18.81 -25.33
N GLY A 587 11.47 19.11 -24.05
CA GLY A 587 11.49 18.13 -22.96
C GLY A 587 12.85 17.89 -22.32
N SER A 588 12.86 16.99 -21.34
CA SER A 588 13.97 16.66 -20.42
C SER A 588 13.70 15.32 -19.73
N ASP A 589 12.45 15.17 -19.28
CA ASP A 589 11.73 13.93 -18.96
C ASP A 589 12.45 12.88 -18.08
N PRO A 590 13.07 13.23 -16.94
CA PRO A 590 13.35 12.27 -15.86
C PRO A 590 12.03 11.72 -15.24
N ARG A 591 12.07 10.62 -14.46
CA ARG A 591 10.86 9.88 -14.05
C ARG A 591 10.87 9.27 -12.62
N GLU A 592 11.04 7.95 -12.51
CA GLU A 592 10.64 7.07 -11.37
C GLU A 592 11.56 7.15 -10.12
N LEU A 593 11.77 8.36 -9.59
CA LEU A 593 12.71 8.65 -8.50
C LEU A 593 12.32 8.09 -7.11
N TRP A 594 13.29 8.00 -6.19
CA TRP A 594 13.04 7.60 -4.79
C TRP A 594 13.85 8.42 -3.75
N ALA A 595 14.39 7.81 -2.69
CA ALA A 595 14.70 8.52 -1.43
C ALA A 595 15.95 8.06 -0.64
N LEU A 596 16.43 8.94 0.27
CA LEU A 596 17.87 9.23 0.31
C LEU A 596 18.48 9.70 1.68
N GLY A 597 17.89 9.50 2.88
CA GLY A 597 18.64 9.57 4.19
C GLY A 597 18.53 10.83 5.09
N ASP A 598 19.64 11.56 5.35
CA ASP A 598 19.79 12.74 6.26
C ASP A 598 19.26 14.13 5.78
N LYS A 599 20.03 14.92 5.00
CA LYS A 599 19.76 16.27 4.39
C LYS A 599 18.56 16.34 3.40
N LEU A 600 18.71 16.88 2.17
CA LEU A 600 17.66 16.95 1.14
C LEU A 600 18.22 17.23 -0.27
N TYR A 601 17.57 16.77 -1.34
CA TYR A 601 18.05 16.88 -2.74
C TYR A 601 16.92 17.03 -3.79
N PHE A 602 17.23 17.59 -4.98
CA PHE A 602 16.46 17.41 -6.22
C PHE A 602 17.30 17.47 -7.54
N THR A 603 16.80 16.99 -8.70
CA THR A 603 17.44 16.98 -10.06
C THR A 603 16.57 17.42 -11.27
N ALA A 604 17.18 17.73 -12.43
CA ALA A 604 16.50 17.80 -13.76
C ALA A 604 17.49 17.58 -14.93
N SER A 605 17.04 17.18 -16.14
CA SER A 605 17.90 16.61 -17.21
C SER A 605 18.80 17.62 -18.00
N ASP A 606 19.40 17.16 -19.11
CA ASP A 606 20.42 17.80 -19.97
C ASP A 606 20.31 17.36 -21.46
N LYS A 607 20.86 18.12 -22.42
CA LYS A 607 20.96 17.80 -23.88
C LYS A 607 22.29 17.16 -24.29
N THR A 608 23.32 17.23 -23.44
CA THR A 608 24.70 16.83 -23.76
C THR A 608 25.04 15.40 -23.32
N ALA A 609 24.32 14.89 -22.33
CA ALA A 609 24.23 13.48 -21.95
C ALA A 609 22.93 13.16 -21.19
N GLY A 610 22.47 14.07 -20.31
CA GLY A 610 21.18 14.00 -19.61
C GLY A 610 21.32 13.95 -18.08
N ARG A 611 22.07 12.98 -17.56
CA ARG A 611 22.09 12.62 -16.13
C ARG A 611 23.53 12.57 -15.58
N GLU A 612 23.91 13.61 -14.83
CA GLU A 612 25.23 13.91 -14.23
C GLU A 612 25.00 14.83 -13.01
N LEU A 613 25.76 14.68 -11.91
CA LEU A 613 25.10 14.57 -10.58
C LEU A 613 25.36 15.65 -9.48
N TRP A 614 25.94 16.83 -9.72
CA TRP A 614 26.03 18.02 -8.79
C TRP A 614 26.51 17.88 -7.33
N VAL A 615 26.64 19.04 -6.70
CA VAL A 615 26.40 19.29 -5.27
C VAL A 615 25.85 20.74 -5.16
N SER A 616 25.02 21.03 -4.14
CA SER A 616 24.05 22.14 -4.16
C SER A 616 24.66 23.56 -4.15
N ASP A 617 24.39 24.34 -5.19
CA ASP A 617 24.07 25.79 -5.10
C ASP A 617 23.25 26.26 -6.31
N GLY A 618 22.36 27.23 -6.06
CA GLY A 618 21.59 27.96 -7.07
C GLY A 618 22.30 29.22 -7.58
N THR A 619 23.40 29.63 -6.97
CA THR A 619 24.40 30.47 -7.66
C THR A 619 25.14 29.61 -8.70
N THR A 620 25.27 30.13 -9.91
CA THR A 620 25.67 29.35 -11.10
C THR A 620 27.20 29.13 -11.11
N LYS A 621 27.66 28.23 -10.22
CA LYS A 621 29.00 28.27 -9.62
C LYS A 621 29.90 27.07 -9.94
N GLY A 622 29.31 25.87 -10.12
CA GLY A 622 30.05 24.61 -10.33
C GLY A 622 30.10 24.11 -11.79
N THR A 623 29.77 24.97 -12.74
CA THR A 623 29.33 24.66 -14.12
C THR A 623 30.43 24.10 -15.04
N LYS A 624 30.98 22.91 -14.73
CA LYS A 624 31.78 22.10 -15.66
C LYS A 624 32.14 20.71 -15.09
N ARG A 625 31.94 19.66 -15.90
CA ARG A 625 32.50 18.30 -15.72
C ARG A 625 34.06 18.37 -15.69
N LEU A 626 34.76 17.59 -14.86
CA LEU A 626 36.10 17.95 -14.33
C LEU A 626 37.21 16.89 -14.46
N LEU A 627 36.99 15.69 -13.94
CA LEU A 627 37.93 14.55 -13.94
C LEU A 627 37.13 13.31 -14.36
N ASP A 628 36.55 13.42 -15.55
CA ASP A 628 35.25 12.85 -15.90
C ASP A 628 35.36 11.65 -16.87
N LEU A 629 34.31 10.84 -16.94
CA LEU A 629 34.40 9.43 -17.35
C LEU A 629 33.57 9.11 -18.64
N ARG A 630 32.81 7.99 -18.70
CA ARG A 630 31.91 7.59 -19.81
C ARG A 630 30.58 8.35 -19.76
N ALA A 631 29.97 8.52 -20.93
CA ALA A 631 29.75 9.87 -21.41
C ALA A 631 28.81 9.95 -22.61
N GLY A 632 28.23 11.14 -22.79
CA GLY A 632 27.71 11.61 -24.06
C GLY A 632 26.22 11.31 -24.27
N VAL A 633 25.75 11.59 -25.48
CA VAL A 633 24.30 11.74 -25.80
C VAL A 633 23.42 10.48 -25.66
N LEU A 634 23.96 9.33 -25.25
CA LEU A 634 23.25 8.03 -25.19
C LEU A 634 22.54 7.79 -23.84
N GLY A 635 21.99 8.83 -23.22
CA GLY A 635 21.49 8.84 -21.84
C GLY A 635 20.17 8.12 -21.55
N SER A 636 20.11 6.80 -21.70
CA SER A 636 18.92 5.94 -21.61
C SER A 636 18.27 5.74 -20.22
N ASP A 637 18.12 6.82 -19.46
CA ASP A 637 17.29 6.96 -18.24
C ASP A 637 17.68 6.05 -17.05
N PRO A 638 18.51 6.54 -16.09
CA PRO A 638 18.99 5.81 -14.91
C PRO A 638 17.93 5.11 -14.05
N SER A 639 18.41 4.23 -13.17
CA SER A 639 17.76 2.93 -12.95
C SER A 639 17.62 2.48 -11.48
N GLY A 640 16.77 1.46 -11.24
CA GLY A 640 16.42 0.74 -9.99
C GLY A 640 16.82 1.29 -8.62
N LEU A 641 15.85 1.57 -7.73
CA LEU A 641 16.04 2.13 -6.38
C LEU A 641 15.37 1.26 -5.29
N LEU A 642 16.15 0.70 -4.36
CA LEU A 642 15.76 -0.38 -3.44
C LEU A 642 16.27 -0.20 -1.99
N VAL A 643 15.60 -0.75 -0.98
CA VAL A 643 16.00 -0.60 0.44
C VAL A 643 16.61 -1.86 1.07
N TRP A 644 17.94 -1.98 1.10
CA TRP A 644 18.60 -3.04 1.91
C TRP A 644 18.31 -2.91 3.41
N LYS A 645 18.08 -1.69 3.90
CA LYS A 645 17.38 -1.31 5.14
C LYS A 645 17.22 0.24 5.23
N GLY A 646 18.22 1.09 4.90
CA GLY A 646 18.10 2.58 4.86
C GLY A 646 19.38 3.48 4.76
N LYS A 647 20.33 3.30 3.81
CA LYS A 647 21.45 4.25 3.49
C LYS A 647 22.14 3.91 2.14
N LEU A 648 21.87 4.64 1.05
CA LEU A 648 22.07 4.22 -0.37
C LEU A 648 23.47 3.70 -0.77
N TRP A 649 23.50 2.91 -1.86
CA TRP A 649 24.59 2.24 -2.60
C TRP A 649 24.25 2.33 -4.12
N PHE A 650 25.20 2.26 -5.06
CA PHE A 650 24.99 2.56 -6.51
C PHE A 650 25.45 1.38 -7.40
N SER A 651 24.66 0.91 -8.38
CA SER A 651 24.53 -0.54 -8.63
C SER A 651 24.28 -1.07 -10.08
N ALA A 652 24.72 -0.44 -11.18
CA ALA A 652 24.86 -1.20 -12.45
C ALA A 652 26.05 -0.84 -13.37
N ASP A 653 26.43 0.44 -13.55
CA ASP A 653 27.61 0.89 -14.33
C ASP A 653 27.84 2.41 -13.97
N ASP A 654 29.07 2.96 -13.87
CA ASP A 654 29.35 4.45 -13.74
C ASP A 654 30.22 5.24 -14.81
N GLY A 655 31.46 4.86 -15.20
CA GLY A 655 32.34 5.60 -16.15
C GLY A 655 33.31 4.92 -17.19
N LYS A 656 33.32 3.61 -17.47
CA LYS A 656 33.88 2.91 -18.68
C LYS A 656 32.74 2.23 -19.47
N ALA A 657 32.86 0.93 -19.79
CA ALA A 657 31.79 -0.06 -19.64
C ALA A 657 32.21 -1.10 -18.56
N GLY A 658 31.26 -1.56 -17.75
CA GLY A 658 31.48 -2.40 -16.55
C GLY A 658 30.65 -1.86 -15.37
N ARG A 659 30.14 -2.64 -14.41
CA ARG A 659 30.25 -4.08 -14.13
C ARG A 659 30.65 -4.35 -12.66
N GLU A 660 31.07 -3.35 -11.90
CA GLU A 660 31.82 -3.59 -10.64
C GLU A 660 31.59 -2.54 -9.48
N LEU A 661 30.56 -2.69 -8.62
CA LEU A 661 30.05 -1.66 -7.65
C LEU A 661 31.07 -1.37 -6.51
N TRP A 662 31.68 -0.16 -6.45
CA TRP A 662 32.85 0.15 -5.60
C TRP A 662 32.70 1.28 -4.54
N VAL A 663 32.51 2.58 -4.88
CA VAL A 663 32.13 3.69 -3.94
C VAL A 663 32.12 5.10 -4.60
N SER A 664 31.20 5.99 -4.18
CA SER A 664 31.42 7.46 -4.10
C SER A 664 30.65 8.16 -2.95
N ASP A 665 29.83 7.42 -2.20
CA ASP A 665 29.15 7.81 -0.97
C ASP A 665 28.05 8.90 -1.09
N GLY A 666 27.27 8.94 -2.21
CA GLY A 666 26.05 9.77 -2.50
C GLY A 666 26.27 11.28 -2.57
N THR A 667 27.45 11.70 -2.08
CA THR A 667 28.22 12.88 -2.43
C THR A 667 29.55 12.44 -3.10
N ALA A 668 30.71 12.88 -2.61
CA ALA A 668 31.90 13.12 -3.43
C ALA A 668 33.18 12.37 -2.96
N ALA A 669 33.06 11.12 -2.52
CA ALA A 669 34.23 10.29 -2.27
C ALA A 669 34.92 9.84 -3.58
N GLY A 670 36.22 9.53 -3.50
CA GLY A 670 36.95 8.83 -4.56
C GLY A 670 36.60 7.34 -4.62
N THR A 671 37.27 6.58 -5.50
CA THR A 671 36.96 5.16 -5.76
C THR A 671 38.21 4.32 -6.02
N GLN A 672 38.17 3.05 -5.61
CA GLN A 672 39.18 2.02 -5.85
C GLN A 672 38.49 0.64 -6.03
N LEU A 673 39.23 -0.40 -6.42
CA LEU A 673 38.72 -1.78 -6.54
C LEU A 673 38.07 -2.30 -5.23
N PHE A 674 36.92 -2.98 -5.32
CA PHE A 674 36.58 -4.07 -4.39
C PHE A 674 36.68 -5.41 -5.12
N LYS A 675 35.80 -5.63 -6.11
CA LYS A 675 35.75 -6.80 -7.00
C LYS A 675 35.02 -6.45 -8.31
N ASP A 676 35.40 -7.14 -9.37
CA ASP A 676 34.83 -7.10 -10.72
C ASP A 676 34.43 -8.51 -11.20
N VAL A 677 33.66 -8.61 -12.31
CA VAL A 677 32.56 -9.60 -12.41
C VAL A 677 32.61 -10.62 -13.55
N GLU A 678 33.04 -10.28 -14.77
CA GLU A 678 32.74 -11.07 -15.97
C GLU A 678 33.57 -10.61 -17.20
N PRO A 679 34.06 -11.51 -18.09
CA PRO A 679 34.99 -11.15 -19.16
C PRO A 679 34.55 -10.05 -20.15
N GLY A 680 35.12 -8.85 -19.97
CA GLY A 680 35.34 -7.80 -20.99
C GLY A 680 34.11 -7.00 -21.43
N SER A 681 33.03 -7.70 -21.79
CA SER A 681 31.76 -7.09 -22.22
C SER A 681 30.61 -8.08 -22.03
N LYS A 682 30.39 -8.56 -20.79
CA LYS A 682 29.49 -9.70 -20.52
C LYS A 682 28.61 -9.64 -19.26
N GLY A 683 28.87 -8.84 -18.23
CA GLY A 683 28.28 -8.99 -16.88
C GLY A 683 26.76 -8.77 -16.68
N SER A 684 26.33 -8.97 -15.43
CA SER A 684 24.96 -9.04 -14.86
C SER A 684 24.06 -7.83 -15.10
N ASN A 685 22.74 -7.92 -14.87
CA ASN A 685 21.74 -6.93 -15.34
C ASN A 685 20.60 -6.67 -14.31
N PRO A 686 20.37 -5.42 -13.89
CA PRO A 686 19.17 -5.05 -13.11
C PRO A 686 18.33 -3.92 -13.75
N SER A 687 17.10 -3.66 -13.27
CA SER A 687 16.24 -2.55 -13.77
C SER A 687 15.13 -2.12 -12.79
N LEU A 688 14.03 -2.87 -12.70
CA LEU A 688 12.86 -2.59 -11.86
C LEU A 688 12.82 -3.55 -10.66
N LEU A 689 12.67 -3.00 -9.46
CA LEU A 689 13.02 -3.60 -8.17
C LEU A 689 11.81 -3.63 -7.20
N THR A 690 11.94 -4.39 -6.12
CA THR A 690 11.02 -4.41 -4.96
C THR A 690 11.77 -4.97 -3.73
N VAL A 691 11.28 -4.81 -2.48
CA VAL A 691 12.15 -5.06 -1.31
C VAL A 691 11.56 -5.48 0.05
N VAL A 692 12.38 -6.23 0.82
CA VAL A 692 12.25 -6.50 2.27
C VAL A 692 13.30 -5.76 3.12
N GLY A 693 14.59 -6.05 2.88
CA GLY A 693 15.77 -5.45 3.52
C GLY A 693 16.94 -6.41 3.86
N GLY A 694 17.85 -6.73 2.92
CA GLY A 694 19.05 -7.56 3.15
C GLY A 694 19.51 -8.40 1.94
N ARG A 695 19.24 -9.72 1.91
CA ARG A 695 19.83 -10.62 0.90
C ARG A 695 19.31 -10.34 -0.51
N LEU A 696 20.19 -9.88 -1.37
CA LEU A 696 19.92 -9.12 -2.58
C LEU A 696 20.14 -9.95 -3.87
N PHE A 697 19.78 -9.42 -5.03
CA PHE A 697 20.03 -9.99 -6.37
C PHE A 697 20.64 -8.87 -7.24
N PHE A 698 21.07 -9.17 -8.46
CA PHE A 698 21.03 -8.22 -9.59
C PHE A 698 21.07 -8.99 -10.92
N ARG A 699 19.98 -9.76 -11.14
CA ARG A 699 19.79 -10.86 -12.11
C ARG A 699 20.87 -10.98 -13.19
N ALA A 700 21.66 -12.04 -13.16
CA ALA A 700 22.85 -12.18 -13.99
C ALA A 700 22.55 -12.33 -15.50
N GLY A 701 22.58 -13.55 -16.06
CA GLY A 701 22.56 -13.76 -17.51
C GLY A 701 23.78 -13.09 -18.15
N GLY A 702 24.95 -13.36 -17.58
CA GLY A 702 26.24 -12.75 -17.91
C GLY A 702 26.88 -13.30 -19.19
N ALA A 703 27.91 -14.12 -19.04
CA ALA A 703 28.71 -14.67 -20.13
C ALA A 703 28.04 -15.80 -20.95
N LEU A 704 27.41 -16.78 -20.28
CA LEU A 704 26.63 -17.91 -20.82
C LEU A 704 25.61 -18.34 -19.75
N THR A 705 26.11 -18.79 -18.59
CA THR A 705 25.75 -18.39 -17.21
C THR A 705 24.30 -18.43 -16.71
N GLY A 706 24.14 -18.73 -15.43
CA GLY A 706 22.95 -18.47 -14.62
C GLY A 706 22.41 -17.04 -14.72
N LEU A 707 21.10 -16.90 -14.51
CA LEU A 707 20.43 -15.63 -14.20
C LEU A 707 20.39 -15.36 -12.68
N GLU A 708 20.74 -16.34 -11.86
CA GLU A 708 20.38 -16.40 -10.44
C GLU A 708 21.55 -15.90 -9.53
N LEU A 709 21.74 -16.46 -8.32
CA LEU A 709 22.36 -15.73 -7.21
C LEU A 709 23.86 -16.01 -6.90
N TRP A 710 24.48 -15.00 -6.30
CA TRP A 710 25.79 -14.98 -5.62
C TRP A 710 25.62 -14.33 -4.22
N SER A 711 26.68 -13.93 -3.50
CA SER A 711 26.64 -13.15 -2.23
C SER A 711 27.79 -12.12 -2.15
N SER A 712 27.71 -11.10 -1.27
CA SER A 712 28.87 -10.30 -0.79
C SER A 712 28.56 -9.38 0.42
N ASP A 713 28.96 -9.80 1.63
CA ASP A 713 29.21 -9.02 2.87
C ASP A 713 29.76 -9.94 4.00
N GLY A 714 30.99 -10.44 3.88
CA GLY A 714 31.49 -11.55 4.72
C GLY A 714 33.01 -11.73 4.77
N THR A 715 33.62 -12.92 4.83
CA THR A 715 33.18 -14.35 4.80
C THR A 715 33.24 -15.18 3.48
N ALA A 716 34.34 -15.12 2.69
CA ALA A 716 34.61 -16.01 1.52
C ALA A 716 35.90 -16.87 1.64
N LYS A 717 35.87 -18.20 1.41
CA LYS A 717 37.05 -19.12 1.38
C LYS A 717 36.76 -20.56 0.91
N GLY A 718 35.74 -21.24 1.46
CA GLY A 718 35.42 -22.65 1.21
C GLY A 718 34.01 -23.02 1.70
N THR A 719 33.20 -23.68 0.84
CA THR A 719 31.72 -23.84 0.81
C THR A 719 30.94 -22.76 0.02
N ASN A 720 30.49 -23.10 -1.20
CA ASN A 720 29.54 -22.39 -2.07
C ASN A 720 28.94 -23.42 -3.07
N LEU A 721 27.95 -23.06 -3.89
CA LEU A 721 27.31 -24.05 -4.78
C LEU A 721 26.78 -25.23 -3.93
N VAL A 722 26.11 -24.88 -2.82
CA VAL A 722 25.52 -25.84 -1.86
C VAL A 722 24.60 -26.83 -2.61
N LEU A 723 24.01 -26.35 -3.69
CA LEU A 723 23.63 -27.13 -4.85
C LEU A 723 24.43 -26.65 -6.08
N ASP A 724 24.82 -27.56 -6.98
CA ASP A 724 25.69 -27.37 -8.17
C ASP A 724 24.86 -27.05 -9.44
N LEU A 725 25.45 -26.97 -10.64
CA LEU A 725 24.87 -26.38 -11.84
C LEU A 725 24.82 -27.37 -13.04
N ARG A 726 23.69 -28.06 -13.27
CA ARG A 726 23.49 -28.98 -14.43
C ARG A 726 23.69 -28.27 -15.77
N ALA A 727 24.55 -28.79 -16.66
CA ALA A 727 24.82 -28.14 -17.95
C ALA A 727 23.58 -28.12 -18.87
N GLY A 728 23.15 -26.93 -19.30
CA GLY A 728 22.02 -26.72 -20.22
C GLY A 728 21.51 -25.28 -20.21
N GLN A 729 21.07 -24.78 -21.38
CA GLN A 729 20.52 -23.42 -21.56
C GLN A 729 19.19 -23.49 -22.33
N GLN A 730 18.20 -22.69 -21.90
CA GLN A 730 16.81 -22.65 -22.38
C GLN A 730 16.26 -21.20 -22.26
N GLY A 731 14.95 -20.95 -22.35
CA GLY A 731 14.34 -19.64 -22.04
C GLY A 731 12.80 -19.67 -21.81
N SER A 732 12.27 -18.83 -20.91
CA SER A 732 10.81 -18.70 -20.62
C SER A 732 10.41 -17.51 -19.72
N ASN A 733 11.35 -16.98 -18.91
CA ASN A 733 11.27 -15.77 -18.07
C ASN A 733 10.43 -15.83 -16.74
N PRO A 734 10.28 -16.99 -16.05
CA PRO A 734 9.68 -17.22 -14.72
C PRO A 734 8.58 -16.37 -14.06
N GLY A 735 8.38 -16.72 -12.78
CA GLY A 735 7.32 -16.32 -11.87
C GLY A 735 7.45 -14.95 -11.22
N SER A 736 7.23 -14.91 -9.90
CA SER A 736 7.04 -13.70 -9.09
C SER A 736 7.41 -13.98 -7.62
N PHE A 737 6.87 -13.22 -6.65
CA PHE A 737 7.76 -12.53 -5.72
C PHE A 737 7.01 -11.96 -4.48
N LEU A 738 7.23 -12.45 -3.24
CA LEU A 738 7.00 -11.67 -1.99
C LEU A 738 7.91 -12.14 -0.83
N GLY A 739 8.24 -11.29 0.16
CA GLY A 739 9.52 -11.45 0.89
C GLY A 739 9.61 -11.03 2.36
N LEU A 740 10.38 -11.83 3.10
CA LEU A 740 10.38 -12.04 4.55
C LEU A 740 11.83 -12.28 5.07
N GLY A 741 12.01 -13.01 6.19
CA GLY A 741 13.28 -13.55 6.72
C GLY A 741 13.73 -14.91 6.12
N ASN A 742 14.36 -15.80 6.89
CA ASN A 742 14.94 -17.05 6.38
C ASN A 742 13.92 -18.12 5.89
N ARG A 743 13.92 -18.43 4.59
CA ARG A 743 13.71 -19.78 4.01
C ARG A 743 14.49 -19.88 2.70
N LEU A 744 14.45 -21.04 2.05
CA LEU A 744 15.01 -21.28 0.72
C LEU A 744 13.93 -21.93 -0.15
N TYR A 745 13.18 -21.12 -0.91
CA TYR A 745 12.23 -21.56 -1.95
C TYR A 745 12.01 -20.45 -2.98
N PHE A 746 12.02 -20.65 -4.30
CA PHE A 746 12.28 -21.90 -5.02
C PHE A 746 11.48 -22.07 -6.33
N GLU A 747 10.85 -21.05 -6.92
CA GLU A 747 10.28 -21.12 -8.29
C GLU A 747 11.27 -20.50 -9.26
N ALA A 748 11.61 -21.15 -10.38
CA ALA A 748 12.25 -20.49 -11.51
C ALA A 748 12.21 -21.29 -12.83
N ASP A 749 11.25 -22.20 -13.00
CA ASP A 749 11.07 -23.04 -14.20
C ASP A 749 12.23 -24.03 -14.51
N ASP A 750 12.00 -25.10 -15.29
CA ASP A 750 13.01 -25.97 -15.95
C ASP A 750 12.24 -27.18 -16.50
N GLY A 751 12.01 -28.19 -15.65
CA GLY A 751 11.09 -29.31 -15.83
C GLY A 751 11.41 -30.31 -16.95
N ARG A 752 11.81 -31.53 -16.59
CA ARG A 752 11.42 -32.76 -17.33
C ARG A 752 9.95 -33.13 -17.07
N LEU A 753 9.43 -32.71 -15.91
CA LEU A 753 8.03 -32.68 -15.50
C LEU A 753 7.62 -31.20 -15.40
N GLY A 754 7.04 -30.74 -14.28
CA GLY A 754 7.50 -29.46 -13.72
C GLY A 754 6.76 -28.92 -12.49
N ALA A 755 5.47 -29.19 -12.34
CA ALA A 755 4.65 -28.66 -11.26
C ALA A 755 4.70 -29.48 -9.95
N GLU A 756 5.77 -30.28 -9.77
CA GLU A 756 5.93 -31.24 -8.67
C GLU A 756 7.07 -30.80 -7.74
N LEU A 757 6.89 -30.89 -6.43
CA LEU A 757 7.83 -30.28 -5.46
C LEU A 757 9.13 -31.07 -5.26
N TRP A 758 10.24 -30.48 -5.68
CA TRP A 758 11.58 -30.94 -5.30
C TRP A 758 11.95 -30.48 -3.89
N VAL A 759 12.80 -31.22 -3.19
CA VAL A 759 13.34 -30.81 -1.87
C VAL A 759 14.77 -31.29 -1.71
N SER A 760 15.68 -30.34 -1.48
CA SER A 760 17.12 -30.58 -1.28
C SER A 760 17.73 -29.31 -0.68
N ASP A 761 18.47 -29.42 0.42
CA ASP A 761 18.47 -28.37 1.44
C ASP A 761 19.76 -28.17 2.24
N GLY A 762 20.84 -28.88 1.89
CA GLY A 762 22.15 -28.73 2.53
C GLY A 762 23.11 -29.89 2.24
N THR A 763 22.57 -31.11 2.16
CA THR A 763 23.30 -32.28 1.63
C THR A 763 22.43 -32.94 0.57
N ALA A 764 22.83 -32.92 -0.71
CA ALA A 764 22.07 -33.53 -1.80
C ALA A 764 22.23 -35.07 -1.84
N ALA A 765 21.75 -35.75 -0.79
CA ALA A 765 21.80 -37.20 -0.62
C ALA A 765 20.64 -37.73 0.25
N GLY A 766 19.44 -37.93 -0.34
CA GLY A 766 18.30 -38.52 0.38
C GLY A 766 16.97 -38.63 -0.37
N THR A 767 16.95 -38.44 -1.69
CA THR A 767 15.73 -38.16 -2.47
C THR A 767 14.81 -39.37 -2.68
N ARG A 768 13.54 -39.08 -3.01
CA ARG A 768 12.48 -40.04 -3.37
C ARG A 768 12.03 -39.78 -4.81
N LEU A 769 11.26 -40.69 -5.43
CA LEU A 769 10.40 -40.36 -6.58
C LEU A 769 9.14 -39.60 -6.10
N VAL A 770 8.30 -39.09 -7.01
CA VAL A 770 7.00 -38.47 -6.72
C VAL A 770 5.84 -39.49 -6.65
N LYS A 771 4.92 -39.50 -7.62
CA LYS A 771 3.71 -40.34 -7.74
C LYS A 771 3.52 -40.71 -9.23
N ASP A 772 2.46 -40.26 -9.91
CA ASP A 772 2.12 -40.60 -11.32
C ASP A 772 0.87 -39.81 -11.81
N ILE A 773 0.92 -39.17 -12.99
CA ILE A 773 -0.27 -38.65 -13.72
C ILE A 773 -0.06 -38.83 -15.26
N VAL A 774 0.00 -37.77 -16.10
CA VAL A 774 0.00 -37.91 -17.59
C VAL A 774 0.93 -36.97 -18.39
N SER A 775 1.52 -35.96 -17.74
CA SER A 775 2.58 -35.06 -18.26
C SER A 775 2.22 -33.99 -19.30
N GLY A 776 3.06 -32.94 -19.34
CA GLY A 776 3.05 -31.77 -20.25
C GLY A 776 4.20 -30.82 -19.87
N ASN A 777 4.56 -29.80 -20.67
CA ASN A 777 5.81 -29.06 -20.41
C ASN A 777 5.89 -27.60 -20.92
N GLN A 778 6.75 -26.83 -20.23
CA GLN A 778 7.24 -25.45 -20.43
C GLN A 778 6.21 -24.29 -20.36
N GLY A 779 6.49 -23.18 -19.65
CA GLY A 779 7.45 -22.98 -18.55
C GLY A 779 6.82 -23.17 -17.17
N SER A 780 7.17 -22.32 -16.19
CA SER A 780 6.25 -21.99 -15.08
C SER A 780 5.16 -21.05 -15.60
N PHE A 781 4.10 -20.78 -14.81
CA PHE A 781 2.94 -19.95 -15.21
C PHE A 781 2.98 -18.45 -14.83
N PRO A 782 3.23 -18.00 -13.59
CA PRO A 782 2.30 -16.97 -13.01
C PRO A 782 2.39 -15.28 -12.81
N ARG A 783 0.96 -15.35 -12.65
CA ARG A 783 -0.27 -14.63 -12.12
C ARG A 783 -0.72 -15.07 -10.69
N PRO A 784 -1.14 -14.17 -9.76
CA PRO A 784 -1.13 -14.45 -8.31
C PRO A 784 -2.37 -13.91 -7.53
N MET A 785 -2.16 -13.40 -6.31
CA MET A 785 -3.09 -12.60 -5.48
C MET A 785 -2.32 -11.44 -4.82
N GLY A 786 -2.94 -10.79 -3.82
CA GLY A 786 -2.25 -10.03 -2.80
C GLY A 786 -1.55 -10.88 -1.75
N SER A 787 -1.37 -10.31 -0.56
CA SER A 787 -0.19 -10.54 0.30
C SER A 787 -0.42 -11.14 1.69
N LEU A 788 -1.67 -11.46 2.04
CA LEU A 788 -2.14 -11.80 3.40
C LEU A 788 -1.41 -12.98 4.07
N GLY A 789 -1.68 -13.20 5.37
CA GLY A 789 -1.50 -14.49 6.06
C GLY A 789 -0.05 -14.98 6.30
N LYS A 790 0.07 -16.29 6.57
CA LYS A 790 1.34 -17.00 6.83
C LYS A 790 1.34 -18.54 6.56
N ARG A 791 0.71 -19.11 5.50
CA ARG A 791 0.39 -20.57 5.30
C ARG A 791 1.07 -21.42 4.16
N LEU A 792 0.69 -21.48 2.88
CA LEU A 792 1.55 -21.52 1.63
C LEU A 792 0.73 -21.88 0.38
N LEU A 793 1.03 -21.25 -0.77
CA LEU A 793 0.59 -21.67 -2.10
C LEU A 793 1.69 -21.76 -3.17
N PHE A 794 1.38 -22.60 -4.16
CA PHE A 794 2.06 -23.06 -5.46
C PHE A 794 0.65 -23.15 -6.30
N SER A 795 0.49 -23.34 -7.62
CA SER A 795 -0.58 -24.25 -8.13
C SER A 795 -0.09 -25.11 -9.30
N ALA A 796 -0.70 -26.27 -9.53
CA ALA A 796 -0.09 -27.35 -10.32
C ALA A 796 -1.11 -28.09 -11.21
N GLN A 797 -0.72 -28.39 -12.45
CA GLN A 797 -1.58 -28.58 -13.63
C GLN A 797 -2.69 -29.64 -13.54
N THR A 798 -3.94 -29.23 -13.23
CA THR A 798 -5.26 -29.98 -13.44
C THR A 798 -5.52 -29.16 -14.79
N PRO A 799 -5.34 -29.69 -16.03
CA PRO A 799 -5.22 -28.81 -17.21
C PRO A 799 -6.53 -28.25 -17.78
N SER A 800 -7.68 -28.57 -17.18
CA SER A 800 -9.05 -28.35 -17.68
C SER A 800 -9.46 -26.90 -17.98
N SER A 801 -8.57 -25.93 -17.76
CA SER A 801 -8.84 -24.48 -17.72
C SER A 801 -8.17 -23.81 -16.51
N GLY A 802 -7.71 -24.63 -15.55
CA GLY A 802 -7.50 -24.20 -14.17
C GLY A 802 -8.82 -23.92 -13.45
N ARG A 803 -8.82 -23.64 -12.14
CA ARG A 803 -7.71 -23.62 -11.18
C ARG A 803 -8.28 -23.71 -9.74
N GLU A 804 -8.59 -24.93 -9.29
CA GLU A 804 -9.03 -25.21 -7.90
C GLU A 804 -7.88 -25.11 -6.88
N LEU A 805 -8.20 -24.86 -5.61
CA LEU A 805 -7.38 -24.03 -4.72
C LEU A 805 -6.51 -24.78 -3.69
N TRP A 806 -5.97 -25.97 -4.03
CA TRP A 806 -5.37 -26.97 -3.11
C TRP A 806 -4.22 -26.49 -2.19
N SER A 807 -2.92 -26.64 -2.51
CA SER A 807 -1.71 -26.16 -1.76
C SER A 807 -1.17 -26.89 -0.51
N SER A 808 0.08 -26.59 -0.11
CA SER A 808 0.71 -26.89 1.20
C SER A 808 2.12 -26.26 1.32
N ASP A 809 2.78 -26.29 2.50
CA ASP A 809 4.13 -25.75 2.74
C ASP A 809 5.31 -26.74 2.77
N GLY A 810 5.01 -28.02 2.49
CA GLY A 810 5.98 -29.12 2.41
C GLY A 810 5.49 -30.48 2.96
N SER A 811 4.19 -30.66 3.15
CA SER A 811 3.57 -31.85 3.77
C SER A 811 2.07 -31.93 3.44
N ALA A 812 1.28 -32.78 4.09
CA ALA A 812 -0.20 -32.74 3.98
C ALA A 812 -0.87 -31.53 4.69
N ALA A 813 -0.10 -30.58 5.24
CA ALA A 813 -0.60 -29.55 6.14
C ALA A 813 -1.56 -28.52 5.51
N GLY A 814 -1.12 -27.75 4.51
CA GLY A 814 -1.70 -26.42 4.24
C GLY A 814 -3.04 -26.37 3.47
N THR A 815 -3.38 -27.45 2.78
CA THR A 815 -4.32 -27.55 1.64
C THR A 815 -5.74 -27.06 1.87
N LYS A 816 -6.29 -26.17 0.98
CA LYS A 816 -7.73 -26.06 0.58
C LYS A 816 -8.11 -24.77 -0.20
N LEU A 817 -9.16 -24.73 -1.04
CA LEU A 817 -10.58 -25.19 -0.88
C LEU A 817 -11.36 -24.48 0.27
N LEU A 818 -12.69 -24.41 0.21
CA LEU A 818 -13.59 -23.62 1.08
C LEU A 818 -13.72 -22.09 0.83
N LYS A 819 -14.07 -21.65 -0.39
CA LYS A 819 -15.14 -20.64 -0.66
C LYS A 819 -15.77 -20.84 -2.04
N GLU A 820 -16.68 -21.80 -2.05
CA GLU A 820 -17.60 -22.22 -3.10
C GLU A 820 -18.87 -21.35 -3.18
N ILE A 821 -19.55 -21.39 -4.33
CA ILE A 821 -20.97 -21.02 -4.47
C ILE A 821 -21.67 -22.02 -5.41
N ALA A 822 -21.12 -22.24 -6.61
CA ALA A 822 -21.67 -23.14 -7.62
C ALA A 822 -20.60 -23.48 -8.69
N PRO A 823 -19.99 -24.68 -8.64
CA PRO A 823 -18.89 -25.13 -9.50
C PRO A 823 -18.91 -24.62 -10.94
N GLY A 824 -18.09 -23.60 -11.22
CA GLY A 824 -18.21 -22.77 -12.42
C GLY A 824 -16.90 -22.48 -13.16
N SER A 825 -17.02 -21.68 -14.23
CA SER A 825 -15.96 -21.17 -15.11
C SER A 825 -15.81 -19.65 -15.09
N ALA A 826 -16.71 -18.96 -14.39
CA ALA A 826 -16.69 -17.54 -14.08
C ALA A 826 -16.26 -17.34 -12.62
N SER A 827 -15.20 -16.53 -12.49
CA SER A 827 -14.04 -16.81 -11.63
C SER A 827 -13.07 -15.63 -11.60
N GLY A 828 -12.42 -15.38 -10.46
CA GLY A 828 -11.50 -14.26 -10.23
C GLY A 828 -10.10 -14.38 -10.84
N LEU A 829 -9.16 -15.02 -10.13
CA LEU A 829 -7.77 -14.54 -10.02
C LEU A 829 -6.79 -14.88 -11.16
N GLN A 830 -7.29 -15.05 -12.37
CA GLN A 830 -6.50 -15.27 -13.58
C GLN A 830 -5.39 -14.22 -13.85
N ALA A 831 -5.42 -13.03 -13.24
CA ALA A 831 -4.30 -12.08 -13.40
C ALA A 831 -4.03 -11.07 -12.27
N THR A 832 -4.62 -9.88 -12.40
CA THR A 832 -3.98 -8.58 -12.09
C THR A 832 -4.11 -8.12 -10.64
N THR A 833 -4.15 -9.10 -9.75
CA THR A 833 -4.96 -9.21 -8.53
C THR A 833 -4.25 -8.61 -7.32
N ARG A 834 -3.62 -7.46 -7.56
CA ARG A 834 -2.51 -6.86 -6.79
C ARG A 834 -2.93 -6.23 -5.45
N ALA A 835 -3.68 -6.97 -4.65
CA ALA A 835 -4.29 -6.50 -3.41
C ALA A 835 -3.29 -6.11 -2.31
N PHE A 836 -3.79 -5.30 -1.37
CA PHE A 836 -3.03 -4.22 -0.74
C PHE A 836 -2.26 -4.54 0.59
N PRO A 837 -1.23 -3.73 0.93
CA PRO A 837 -0.47 -3.80 2.19
C PRO A 837 -1.22 -3.54 3.51
N MET A 838 -1.25 -4.52 4.42
CA MET A 838 -1.98 -4.38 5.69
C MET A 838 -1.53 -5.30 6.86
N GLY A 839 -2.49 -5.94 7.54
CA GLY A 839 -2.35 -6.70 8.80
C GLY A 839 -3.40 -7.82 8.92
N SER A 840 -4.09 -7.97 10.07
CA SER A 840 -4.44 -9.31 10.56
C SER A 840 -5.92 -9.72 10.69
N ARG A 841 -6.92 -9.00 10.16
CA ARG A 841 -8.34 -9.15 10.62
C ARG A 841 -9.44 -9.49 9.58
N TYR A 842 -9.37 -9.06 8.32
CA TYR A 842 -10.44 -9.26 7.32
C TYR A 842 -9.88 -9.61 5.92
N LEU A 843 -10.64 -10.35 5.09
CA LEU A 843 -10.20 -10.83 3.76
C LEU A 843 -11.06 -10.34 2.57
N PHE A 844 -12.40 -10.41 2.62
CA PHE A 844 -13.37 -9.81 1.67
C PHE A 844 -12.93 -9.91 0.19
N PHE A 845 -12.93 -11.14 -0.33
CA PHE A 845 -12.34 -11.53 -1.61
C PHE A 845 -13.15 -11.07 -2.86
N VAL A 846 -12.61 -11.23 -4.07
CA VAL A 846 -12.92 -10.37 -5.23
C VAL A 846 -12.98 -11.16 -6.56
N ALA A 847 -14.19 -11.49 -7.06
CA ALA A 847 -14.45 -12.29 -8.27
C ALA A 847 -15.76 -11.92 -9.01
N GLU A 848 -16.48 -12.89 -9.62
CA GLU A 848 -17.42 -12.71 -10.77
C GLU A 848 -18.71 -13.60 -10.64
N ASP A 849 -19.84 -13.05 -10.18
CA ASP A 849 -21.02 -13.84 -9.71
C ASP A 849 -21.97 -14.37 -10.82
N PRO A 850 -22.82 -15.41 -10.55
CA PRO A 850 -23.81 -15.96 -11.49
C PRO A 850 -25.15 -15.22 -11.63
N SER A 851 -25.46 -14.26 -10.75
CA SER A 851 -26.83 -13.90 -10.39
C SER A 851 -27.09 -12.39 -10.33
N ALA A 852 -27.30 -11.83 -9.13
CA ALA A 852 -27.60 -10.43 -8.85
C ALA A 852 -26.87 -10.03 -7.55
N GLY A 853 -25.56 -9.75 -7.59
CA GLY A 853 -24.79 -9.57 -8.83
C GLY A 853 -23.27 -9.47 -8.70
N ALA A 854 -22.77 -8.92 -7.59
CA ALA A 854 -21.36 -8.93 -7.21
C ALA A 854 -21.28 -8.56 -5.72
N GLU A 855 -20.61 -9.41 -4.95
CA GLU A 855 -21.14 -9.76 -3.64
C GLU A 855 -20.24 -9.37 -2.48
N LEU A 856 -20.83 -9.30 -1.28
CA LEU A 856 -20.14 -9.23 -0.01
C LEU A 856 -20.82 -10.19 0.97
N TRP A 857 -20.30 -11.42 1.03
CA TRP A 857 -20.64 -12.44 2.03
C TRP A 857 -19.35 -12.66 2.81
N ARG A 858 -19.20 -11.97 3.94
CA ARG A 858 -17.88 -11.50 4.43
C ARG A 858 -17.17 -12.44 5.39
N SER A 859 -15.85 -12.52 5.32
CA SER A 859 -14.97 -13.23 6.25
C SER A 859 -13.62 -12.49 6.47
N ASP A 860 -12.55 -13.25 6.67
CA ASP A 860 -11.44 -12.94 7.58
C ASP A 860 -10.29 -13.97 7.46
N GLY A 861 -10.24 -14.69 6.33
CA GLY A 861 -9.43 -15.90 6.18
C GLY A 861 -10.17 -17.18 6.59
N SER A 862 -11.39 -17.07 7.12
CA SER A 862 -12.38 -18.17 7.17
C SER A 862 -13.38 -18.06 6.01
N ALA A 863 -14.39 -18.95 6.01
CA ALA A 863 -15.53 -18.90 5.10
C ALA A 863 -16.86 -18.74 5.86
N ALA A 864 -16.86 -18.17 7.06
CA ALA A 864 -17.98 -18.28 8.01
C ALA A 864 -18.85 -17.02 8.18
N GLY A 865 -18.37 -15.84 7.80
CA GLY A 865 -18.82 -14.58 8.42
C GLY A 865 -20.06 -13.88 7.85
N THR A 866 -20.84 -14.56 7.01
CA THR A 866 -22.25 -14.33 6.64
C THR A 866 -22.60 -13.41 5.42
N LEU A 867 -23.75 -13.74 4.78
CA LEU A 867 -24.22 -13.37 3.42
C LEU A 867 -24.69 -11.92 3.15
N ARG A 868 -25.01 -11.67 1.87
CA ARG A 868 -25.82 -10.57 1.31
C ARG A 868 -27.05 -10.24 2.17
N VAL A 869 -27.16 -8.97 2.56
CA VAL A 869 -28.40 -8.36 3.12
C VAL A 869 -28.70 -6.97 2.54
N ALA A 870 -27.69 -6.15 2.24
CA ALA A 870 -27.88 -4.76 1.82
C ALA A 870 -27.92 -4.60 0.28
N ASP A 871 -26.87 -4.05 -0.34
CA ASP A 871 -26.88 -3.52 -1.73
C ASP A 871 -27.75 -2.23 -1.77
N LEU A 872 -27.79 -1.39 -2.83
CA LEU A 872 -28.67 -0.19 -2.82
C LEU A 872 -29.21 0.27 -4.19
N ARG A 873 -28.39 0.76 -5.13
CA ARG A 873 -28.57 0.32 -6.53
C ARG A 873 -28.16 -1.15 -6.62
N LYS A 874 -28.41 -1.86 -7.72
CA LYS A 874 -28.48 -3.34 -7.62
C LYS A 874 -28.19 -4.09 -8.93
N GLY A 875 -27.58 -5.27 -8.77
CA GLY A 875 -27.93 -6.53 -9.45
C GLY A 875 -27.57 -6.73 -10.93
N ALA A 876 -27.61 -5.68 -11.74
CA ALA A 876 -26.92 -5.59 -13.02
C ALA A 876 -25.87 -4.48 -12.84
N LYS A 877 -25.97 -3.36 -13.56
CA LYS A 877 -25.49 -2.05 -13.08
C LYS A 877 -23.99 -2.02 -12.72
N GLY A 878 -23.60 -2.09 -11.45
CA GLY A 878 -22.21 -2.27 -11.02
C GLY A 878 -21.85 -2.02 -9.52
N SER A 879 -21.86 -3.04 -8.66
CA SER A 879 -21.53 -3.10 -7.20
C SER A 879 -20.42 -2.19 -6.59
N ALA A 880 -19.40 -1.80 -7.36
CA ALA A 880 -18.40 -0.75 -7.11
C ALA A 880 -17.09 -0.83 -6.28
N PRO A 881 -16.77 -1.87 -5.48
CA PRO A 881 -14.93 -2.23 -5.01
C PRO A 881 -13.66 -1.83 -5.80
N GLY A 882 -12.68 -1.38 -4.98
CA GLY A 882 -11.37 -0.75 -5.22
C GLY A 882 -10.93 0.12 -4.01
N GLY A 883 -9.72 0.71 -4.06
CA GLY A 883 -9.30 1.92 -3.33
C GLY A 883 -8.35 1.83 -2.11
N PHE A 884 -7.75 0.68 -1.80
CA PHE A 884 -7.62 0.25 -0.39
C PHE A 884 -6.73 1.05 0.59
N LEU A 885 -7.22 1.27 1.82
CA LEU A 885 -6.82 2.34 2.76
C LEU A 885 -7.64 2.39 4.06
N GLN A 886 -7.03 2.51 5.24
CA GLN A 886 -7.71 2.62 6.55
C GLN A 886 -6.95 3.49 7.57
N SER A 887 -7.59 4.51 8.16
CA SER A 887 -7.05 5.36 9.23
C SER A 887 -8.16 6.09 10.01
N SER A 888 -7.86 6.66 11.19
CA SER A 888 -8.84 7.22 12.14
C SER A 888 -10.04 6.31 12.47
N GLY A 889 -9.87 4.99 12.36
CA GLY A 889 -10.91 3.98 12.55
C GLY A 889 -11.87 3.79 11.37
N LEU A 890 -11.64 4.51 10.27
CA LEU A 890 -12.47 4.50 9.08
C LEU A 890 -11.70 3.79 7.95
N LEU A 891 -12.36 2.82 7.31
CA LEU A 891 -12.22 2.63 5.87
C LEU A 891 -13.48 3.23 5.27
N PHE A 892 -13.38 4.27 4.43
CA PHE A 892 -14.52 4.74 3.63
C PHE A 892 -14.60 3.80 2.38
N PHE A 893 -15.34 4.04 1.28
CA PHE A 893 -15.34 3.09 0.12
C PHE A 893 -15.76 3.77 -1.18
N VAL A 894 -16.44 3.05 -2.07
CA VAL A 894 -17.13 3.52 -3.27
C VAL A 894 -18.25 2.51 -3.64
N ALA A 895 -19.54 2.88 -3.57
CA ALA A 895 -20.69 2.40 -4.39
C ALA A 895 -21.95 3.32 -4.27
N ASP A 896 -22.89 3.43 -5.24
CA ASP A 896 -24.04 4.40 -5.30
C ASP A 896 -25.43 3.84 -4.88
N ASP A 897 -26.31 4.73 -4.45
CA ASP A 897 -27.70 4.54 -4.00
C ASP A 897 -28.78 4.94 -5.02
N GLY A 898 -28.45 5.73 -6.05
CA GLY A 898 -29.34 5.94 -7.19
C GLY A 898 -28.72 6.66 -8.39
N ILE A 899 -28.11 7.81 -8.14
CA ILE A 899 -28.06 8.95 -9.08
C ILE A 899 -26.77 9.79 -8.94
N HIS A 900 -25.63 9.12 -8.70
CA HIS A 900 -24.39 9.78 -8.26
C HIS A 900 -23.13 9.32 -9.01
N GLY A 901 -23.15 8.18 -9.68
CA GLY A 901 -21.94 7.64 -10.31
C GLY A 901 -20.97 7.23 -9.21
N ARG A 902 -19.81 7.90 -9.09
CA ARG A 902 -18.86 7.76 -7.91
C ARG A 902 -18.91 9.79 -5.24
N GLU A 903 -18.55 9.52 -3.94
CA GLU A 903 -19.40 9.92 -2.77
C GLU A 903 -18.67 10.28 -1.46
N LEU A 904 -19.33 10.66 -0.35
CA LEU A 904 -18.73 10.75 0.99
C LEU A 904 -19.72 10.80 2.17
N TRP A 905 -19.65 9.83 3.08
CA TRP A 905 -20.23 9.88 4.46
C TRP A 905 -19.08 9.70 5.52
N LYS A 906 -19.28 9.13 6.73
CA LYS A 906 -18.29 8.59 7.71
C LYS A 906 -18.93 7.58 8.70
N LEU A 907 -18.42 6.36 8.82
CA LEU A 907 -18.91 5.28 9.71
C LEU A 907 -18.14 5.13 11.06
N ASP A 908 -18.13 3.94 11.68
CA ASP A 908 -16.92 3.37 12.33
C ASP A 908 -16.78 1.88 11.97
N THR A 909 -15.56 1.40 11.72
CA THR A 909 -15.33 0.01 11.27
C THR A 909 -15.28 -1.03 12.41
N GLY A 910 -15.67 -0.64 13.63
CA GLY A 910 -15.26 -1.36 14.84
C GLY A 910 -13.75 -1.22 15.03
N ALA A 911 -13.24 0.02 14.96
CA ALA A 911 -11.82 0.33 15.14
C ALA A 911 -11.57 1.47 16.13
N ASN A 912 -12.52 2.42 16.29
CA ASN A 912 -12.56 3.26 17.48
C ASN A 912 -13.20 2.52 18.68
N GLY A 913 -13.91 1.42 18.45
CA GLY A 913 -14.31 0.46 19.47
C GLY A 913 -13.16 -0.46 19.91
N GLN A 914 -12.27 0.02 20.79
CA GLN A 914 -11.26 -0.84 21.41
C GLN A 914 -11.92 -1.94 22.25
N TRP A 915 -11.78 -3.19 21.80
CA TRP A 915 -11.85 -4.35 22.67
C TRP A 915 -10.62 -4.34 23.57
N PHE A 916 -10.79 -3.96 24.83
CA PHE A 916 -9.77 -4.18 25.85
C PHE A 916 -9.76 -5.67 26.20
N GLY A 917 -8.72 -6.37 25.75
CA GLY A 917 -8.39 -7.72 26.22
C GLY A 917 -8.06 -7.74 27.71
N PRO A 918 -7.91 -8.94 28.32
CA PRO A 918 -7.99 -9.11 29.76
C PRO A 918 -6.81 -8.45 30.51
N GLY A 919 -7.11 -7.35 31.20
CA GLY A 919 -6.21 -6.69 32.15
C GLY A 919 -6.06 -7.47 33.47
N CYS A 920 -5.69 -8.75 33.41
CA CYS A 920 -5.34 -9.54 34.58
C CYS A 920 -3.86 -9.33 34.96
N SER A 921 -3.49 -8.09 35.34
CA SER A 921 -2.19 -7.83 35.96
C SER A 921 -2.25 -8.09 37.46
N THR A 922 -1.46 -9.05 37.94
CA THR A 922 -1.27 -9.32 39.37
C THR A 922 -0.50 -8.18 40.04
N VAL A 923 -1.21 -7.17 40.55
CA VAL A 923 -0.64 -6.16 41.46
C VAL A 923 -1.27 -6.36 42.84
N PRO A 924 -0.51 -6.84 43.85
CA PRO A 924 -1.09 -7.10 45.16
C PRO A 924 -1.31 -5.83 45.99
N SER A 925 -2.46 -5.78 46.67
CA SER A 925 -2.75 -4.98 47.87
C SER A 925 -2.56 -3.46 47.81
N ARG A 926 -3.54 -2.74 47.24
CA ARG A 926 -3.86 -1.32 47.59
C ARG A 926 -5.23 -0.80 47.09
N VAL A 927 -6.21 -1.70 46.92
CA VAL A 927 -7.53 -1.38 46.34
C VAL A 927 -8.46 -0.71 47.37
N PRO A 928 -9.12 0.42 47.05
CA PRO A 928 -10.12 1.02 47.92
C PRO A 928 -11.42 0.21 47.97
N THR A 929 -11.89 -0.10 49.18
CA THR A 929 -13.22 -0.69 49.39
C THR A 929 -14.27 0.41 49.30
N LEU A 930 -15.13 0.36 48.28
CA LEU A 930 -16.26 1.29 48.13
C LEU A 930 -17.50 0.73 48.84
N GLN A 931 -18.10 1.53 49.73
CA GLN A 931 -19.48 1.32 50.20
C GLN A 931 -20.37 2.42 49.63
N ALA A 932 -21.54 2.01 49.10
CA ALA A 932 -22.58 2.92 48.63
C ALA A 932 -23.87 2.61 49.39
N SER A 933 -24.52 3.65 49.93
CA SER A 933 -25.90 3.58 50.42
C SER A 933 -26.87 3.48 49.24
N ASP A 934 -28.11 3.04 49.50
CA ASP A 934 -29.13 2.81 48.47
C ASP A 934 -29.26 3.99 47.48
N MET A 935 -29.21 3.66 46.18
CA MET A 935 -29.25 4.64 45.10
C MET A 935 -30.68 4.91 44.65
N VAL A 936 -31.20 6.08 45.03
CA VAL A 936 -32.56 6.56 44.71
C VAL A 936 -32.51 7.54 43.53
N LEU A 937 -33.41 7.39 42.56
CA LEU A 937 -33.50 8.29 41.40
C LEU A 937 -33.77 9.74 41.83
N GLY A 938 -32.98 10.68 41.32
CA GLY A 938 -33.04 12.09 41.72
C GLY A 938 -32.45 12.42 43.09
N GLY A 939 -31.96 11.42 43.83
CA GLY A 939 -31.22 11.61 45.07
C GLY A 939 -29.75 11.99 44.86
N VAL A 940 -29.02 12.14 45.97
CA VAL A 940 -27.55 12.22 45.98
C VAL A 940 -27.04 11.01 46.74
N SER A 941 -26.19 10.21 46.10
CA SER A 941 -25.59 9.01 46.70
C SER A 941 -24.18 9.30 47.19
N HIS A 942 -23.87 8.77 48.37
CA HIS A 942 -22.56 8.88 49.01
C HIS A 942 -21.67 7.69 48.66
N PHE A 943 -20.36 7.92 48.60
CA PHE A 943 -19.35 6.86 48.52
C PHE A 943 -18.13 7.20 49.38
N GLU A 944 -17.56 6.16 49.98
CA GLU A 944 -16.35 6.24 50.80
C GLU A 944 -15.31 5.22 50.31
N GLY A 945 -14.02 5.57 50.36
CA GLY A 945 -12.91 4.70 49.99
C GLY A 945 -11.67 4.93 50.87
N HIS A 946 -10.74 3.96 50.85
CA HIS A 946 -9.49 4.01 51.60
C HIS A 946 -8.29 3.68 50.72
N GLY A 947 -7.21 4.46 50.78
CA GLY A 947 -5.97 4.20 50.03
C GLY A 947 -5.61 5.31 49.05
N ILE A 948 -5.08 4.95 47.88
CA ILE A 948 -4.68 5.93 46.86
C ILE A 948 -5.93 6.62 46.31
N GLN A 949 -5.92 7.95 46.27
CA GLN A 949 -7.00 8.73 45.67
C GLN A 949 -7.01 8.52 44.14
N PRO A 950 -8.15 8.15 43.52
CA PRO A 950 -8.26 8.04 42.07
C PRO A 950 -8.21 9.41 41.41
N SER A 951 -7.62 9.47 40.21
CA SER A 951 -7.55 10.68 39.39
C SER A 951 -8.91 11.05 38.76
N SER A 952 -9.78 10.05 38.56
CA SER A 952 -11.19 10.22 38.22
C SER A 952 -12.00 8.99 38.61
N ILE A 953 -13.31 9.17 38.79
CA ILE A 953 -14.29 8.09 39.00
C ILE A 953 -15.36 8.20 37.91
N GLY A 954 -15.69 7.07 37.28
CA GLY A 954 -16.77 6.94 36.30
C GLY A 954 -17.85 5.99 36.80
N ILE A 955 -19.10 6.24 36.40
CA ILE A 955 -20.23 5.37 36.71
C ILE A 955 -20.58 4.55 35.47
N GLN A 956 -20.70 3.24 35.64
CA GLN A 956 -21.10 2.30 34.60
C GLN A 956 -22.49 1.72 34.90
N LEU A 957 -23.42 1.91 33.96
CA LEU A 957 -24.74 1.29 34.00
C LEU A 957 -24.66 -0.08 33.33
N LEU A 958 -25.05 -1.13 34.07
CA LEU A 958 -25.07 -2.51 33.61
C LEU A 958 -26.51 -2.93 33.31
N GLY A 959 -26.72 -3.43 32.09
CA GLY A 959 -28.03 -3.83 31.58
C GLY A 959 -28.67 -4.98 32.36
N VAL A 960 -29.99 -5.10 32.23
CA VAL A 960 -30.82 -6.08 32.94
C VAL A 960 -30.36 -7.52 32.66
N GLN A 961 -30.28 -8.33 33.72
CA GLN A 961 -30.06 -9.77 33.64
C GLN A 961 -31.30 -10.44 33.05
N VAL A 962 -31.18 -11.02 31.85
CA VAL A 962 -32.27 -11.76 31.20
C VAL A 962 -32.23 -13.22 31.66
N ASP A 963 -32.92 -13.51 32.76
CA ASP A 963 -33.10 -14.88 33.22
C ASP A 963 -33.99 -15.66 32.23
N GLY A 964 -33.42 -16.68 31.57
CA GLY A 964 -34.17 -17.54 30.64
C GLY A 964 -33.35 -18.18 29.51
N LEU A 965 -32.16 -17.69 29.19
CA LEU A 965 -31.27 -18.32 28.19
C LEU A 965 -30.45 -19.45 28.82
N GLY A 966 -31.04 -20.65 28.85
CA GLY A 966 -30.40 -21.89 29.34
C GLY A 966 -29.31 -22.44 28.41
N VAL A 967 -28.26 -21.67 28.12
CA VAL A 967 -27.09 -22.13 27.35
C VAL A 967 -25.81 -21.81 28.13
N PRO A 968 -25.01 -22.82 28.53
CA PRO A 968 -23.82 -22.60 29.34
C PRO A 968 -22.68 -22.02 28.50
N LEU A 969 -22.34 -20.74 28.76
CA LEU A 969 -21.13 -20.12 28.22
C LEU A 969 -19.88 -20.69 28.95
N PRO A 970 -18.73 -20.86 28.25
CA PRO A 970 -17.54 -21.41 28.87
C PRO A 970 -16.88 -20.41 29.82
N ILE A 971 -17.08 -20.59 31.12
CA ILE A 971 -16.45 -19.79 32.17
C ILE A 971 -15.06 -20.36 32.48
N MET A 972 -14.00 -19.60 32.18
CA MET A 972 -12.71 -19.78 32.85
C MET A 972 -12.75 -19.11 34.24
N GLY A 973 -12.59 -19.90 35.30
CA GLY A 973 -12.18 -19.42 36.62
C GLY A 973 -13.26 -18.73 37.49
N LYS A 974 -13.16 -18.93 38.82
CA LYS A 974 -13.95 -18.17 39.79
C LYS A 974 -13.50 -16.70 39.80
N GLY A 975 -14.44 -15.76 39.66
CA GLY A 975 -14.22 -14.34 39.95
C GLY A 975 -14.35 -13.37 38.77
N CYS A 976 -14.69 -13.82 37.56
CA CYS A 976 -14.88 -12.95 36.39
C CYS A 976 -16.33 -13.03 35.86
N VAL A 977 -16.94 -11.87 35.56
CA VAL A 977 -18.24 -11.79 34.87
C VAL A 977 -18.19 -10.71 33.78
N SER A 978 -18.67 -11.04 32.58
CA SER A 978 -18.66 -10.15 31.42
C SER A 978 -20.01 -9.44 31.24
N TYR A 979 -20.00 -8.14 30.94
CA TYR A 979 -21.21 -7.34 30.68
C TYR A 979 -21.12 -6.55 29.37
N LEU A 980 -22.28 -6.38 28.72
CA LEU A 980 -22.44 -5.50 27.55
C LEU A 980 -22.43 -4.02 28.01
N ARG A 981 -21.62 -3.16 27.38
CA ARG A 981 -21.48 -1.74 27.76
C ARG A 981 -22.63 -0.89 27.22
N LEU A 982 -23.34 -0.17 28.10
CA LEU A 982 -24.36 0.83 27.75
C LEU A 982 -23.93 2.23 28.24
N ASN A 983 -23.00 2.85 27.51
CA ASN A 983 -22.40 4.17 27.77
C ASN A 983 -21.62 4.32 29.10
N LEU A 984 -20.80 5.36 29.18
CA LEU A 984 -20.06 5.79 30.37
C LEU A 984 -20.30 7.29 30.56
N PHE A 985 -20.67 7.70 31.77
CA PHE A 985 -20.65 9.10 32.18
C PHE A 985 -19.40 9.32 33.03
N TRP A 986 -18.49 10.17 32.55
CA TRP A 986 -17.33 10.64 33.29
C TRP A 986 -17.67 11.97 33.95
N MET A 987 -17.51 12.05 35.27
CA MET A 987 -17.62 13.31 36.01
C MET A 987 -16.24 13.64 36.60
N PRO A 988 -15.73 14.87 36.44
CA PRO A 988 -14.58 15.33 37.21
C PRO A 988 -14.98 15.42 38.69
N LEU A 989 -14.09 14.99 39.59
CA LEU A 989 -14.33 15.07 41.04
C LEU A 989 -14.34 16.54 41.49
N THR A 990 -15.53 17.10 41.70
CA THR A 990 -15.72 18.49 42.16
C THR A 990 -15.62 18.64 43.67
N THR A 991 -15.94 17.60 44.44
CA THR A 991 -15.74 17.54 45.89
C THR A 991 -15.26 16.15 46.33
N VAL A 992 -14.18 16.11 47.10
CA VAL A 992 -13.74 14.96 47.89
C VAL A 992 -13.23 15.49 49.23
N VAL A 993 -13.70 14.94 50.35
CA VAL A 993 -13.16 15.25 51.68
C VAL A 993 -12.11 14.19 52.02
N VAL A 994 -10.89 14.63 52.34
CA VAL A 994 -9.78 13.74 52.71
C VAL A 994 -9.70 13.63 54.23
N GLY A 995 -9.86 12.41 54.75
CA GLY A 995 -9.70 12.10 56.16
C GLY A 995 -8.22 11.90 56.55
N THR A 996 -7.91 12.11 57.82
CA THR A 996 -6.54 12.06 58.37
C THR A 996 -5.88 10.67 58.35
N SER A 997 -6.59 9.62 57.91
CA SER A 997 -6.13 8.23 57.85
C SER A 997 -6.00 7.68 56.41
N GLY A 998 -6.04 8.54 55.39
CA GLY A 998 -6.04 8.10 53.99
C GLY A 998 -7.40 7.54 53.52
N SER A 999 -8.47 7.86 54.24
CA SER A 999 -9.84 7.76 53.74
C SER A 999 -10.18 8.96 52.86
N TRP A 1000 -11.06 8.75 51.89
CA TRP A 1000 -11.64 9.79 51.05
C TRP A 1000 -13.12 9.48 50.81
N SER A 1001 -13.97 10.51 50.81
CA SER A 1001 -15.38 10.35 50.50
C SER A 1001 -15.92 11.46 49.61
N GLY A 1002 -17.00 11.16 48.88
CA GLY A 1002 -17.59 12.05 47.90
C GLY A 1002 -19.08 11.77 47.67
N ASN A 1003 -19.71 12.70 46.96
CA ASN A 1003 -21.14 12.67 46.63
C ASN A 1003 -21.32 12.73 45.12
N PHE A 1004 -22.33 12.05 44.59
CA PHE A 1004 -22.77 12.27 43.20
C PHE A 1004 -24.31 12.32 43.10
N PRO A 1005 -24.86 13.17 42.21
CA PRO A 1005 -26.29 13.19 41.94
C PRO A 1005 -26.68 11.97 41.09
N VAL A 1006 -27.74 11.27 41.49
CA VAL A 1006 -28.37 10.22 40.70
C VAL A 1006 -29.37 10.87 39.74
N PRO A 1007 -29.30 10.63 38.42
CA PRO A 1007 -30.24 11.21 37.47
C PRO A 1007 -31.70 10.84 37.80
N ASN A 1008 -32.60 11.83 37.79
CA ASN A 1008 -34.03 11.60 38.00
C ASN A 1008 -34.74 11.19 36.70
N ASP A 1009 -34.28 10.10 36.06
CA ASP A 1009 -34.93 9.51 34.89
C ASP A 1009 -35.61 8.18 35.28
N PRO A 1010 -36.96 8.10 35.24
CA PRO A 1010 -37.71 6.87 35.54
C PRO A 1010 -37.30 5.66 34.70
N LYS A 1011 -36.69 5.86 33.52
CA LYS A 1011 -36.19 4.78 32.65
C LYS A 1011 -34.99 4.03 33.24
N LEU A 1012 -34.31 4.61 34.22
CA LEU A 1012 -33.14 4.00 34.88
C LEU A 1012 -33.53 3.07 36.04
N LYS A 1013 -34.81 3.04 36.43
CA LYS A 1013 -35.32 2.15 37.49
C LYS A 1013 -35.02 0.68 37.15
N GLY A 1014 -34.41 -0.05 38.08
CA GLY A 1014 -34.04 -1.45 37.90
C GLY A 1014 -32.70 -1.69 37.17
N PHE A 1015 -31.98 -0.64 36.73
CA PHE A 1015 -30.60 -0.81 36.27
C PHE A 1015 -29.67 -1.14 37.43
N ARG A 1016 -28.67 -1.98 37.15
CA ARG A 1016 -27.57 -2.29 38.07
C ARG A 1016 -26.43 -1.30 37.86
N VAL A 1017 -25.79 -0.87 38.94
CA VAL A 1017 -24.73 0.15 38.90
C VAL A 1017 -23.40 -0.43 39.40
N ALA A 1018 -22.31 -0.04 38.74
CA ALA A 1018 -20.94 -0.32 39.16
C ALA A 1018 -20.07 0.94 38.98
N PHE A 1019 -19.03 1.05 39.79
CA PHE A 1019 -18.06 2.14 39.72
C PHE A 1019 -16.76 1.69 39.04
N GLN A 1020 -16.19 2.58 38.23
CA GLN A 1020 -14.87 2.42 37.65
C GLN A 1020 -13.94 3.52 38.17
N SER A 1021 -12.75 3.13 38.61
CA SER A 1021 -11.71 4.06 39.10
C SER A 1021 -10.50 4.07 38.15
N TYR A 1022 -9.86 5.23 38.01
CA TYR A 1022 -8.69 5.39 37.12
C TYR A 1022 -7.53 6.10 37.83
N TYR A 1023 -6.31 5.60 37.59
CA TYR A 1023 -5.08 6.04 38.24
C TYR A 1023 -3.98 6.31 37.19
N THR A 1024 -3.47 7.54 37.18
CA THR A 1024 -2.26 7.91 36.44
C THR A 1024 -1.00 7.42 37.16
N ILE A 1025 -0.56 6.19 36.82
CA ILE A 1025 0.63 5.52 37.40
C ILE A 1025 1.72 5.35 36.33
N TYR A 1026 2.14 6.47 35.74
CA TYR A 1026 3.10 6.49 34.63
C TYR A 1026 4.42 5.76 34.99
N PRO A 1027 5.02 4.98 34.06
CA PRO A 1027 4.76 4.96 32.62
C PRO A 1027 3.56 4.10 32.16
N ASN A 1028 2.85 3.43 33.07
CA ASN A 1028 1.79 2.49 32.72
C ASN A 1028 0.38 3.04 32.99
N PHE A 1029 -0.59 2.62 32.17
CA PHE A 1029 -2.01 2.91 32.37
C PHE A 1029 -2.67 1.73 33.10
N ALA A 1030 -3.40 2.00 34.18
CA ALA A 1030 -4.18 1.00 34.91
C ALA A 1030 -5.61 1.49 35.13
N PHE A 1031 -6.58 0.62 34.81
CA PHE A 1031 -8.00 0.79 35.14
C PHE A 1031 -8.39 -0.34 36.09
N GLU A 1032 -9.09 -0.01 37.17
CA GLU A 1032 -9.55 -1.02 38.12
C GLU A 1032 -11.06 -0.86 38.36
N LEU A 1033 -11.79 -1.94 38.06
CA LEU A 1033 -13.21 -2.08 38.40
C LEU A 1033 -13.28 -2.62 39.82
N SER A 1034 -14.06 -1.99 40.69
CA SER A 1034 -14.32 -2.54 42.02
C SER A 1034 -15.20 -3.78 41.87
N ASN A 1035 -14.74 -4.95 42.34
CA ASN A 1035 -15.51 -6.21 42.33
C ASN A 1035 -16.72 -6.22 43.30
N GLY A 1036 -17.13 -5.06 43.82
CA GLY A 1036 -18.30 -4.89 44.69
C GLY A 1036 -19.55 -4.55 43.88
N TRP A 1037 -20.61 -5.33 44.08
CA TRP A 1037 -21.96 -4.98 43.62
C TRP A 1037 -22.48 -3.77 44.42
N LEU A 1038 -22.74 -2.65 43.74
CA LEU A 1038 -23.08 -1.36 44.38
C LEU A 1038 -24.34 -0.75 43.75
N GLY A 1039 -25.46 -1.43 43.96
CA GLY A 1039 -26.82 -0.90 43.74
C GLY A 1039 -27.63 -1.53 42.59
N THR A 1040 -28.93 -1.65 42.82
CA THR A 1040 -29.97 -1.61 41.78
C THR A 1040 -30.77 -0.34 41.99
N LEU A 1041 -31.00 0.47 40.95
CA LEU A 1041 -31.68 1.76 41.09
C LEU A 1041 -33.13 1.59 41.56
N GLY A 1042 -33.35 2.05 42.80
CA GLY A 1042 -34.61 1.98 43.53
C GLY A 1042 -35.53 3.16 43.23
N ASN A 1043 -36.75 3.07 43.77
CA ASN A 1043 -37.82 4.04 43.57
C ASN A 1043 -37.89 5.08 44.69
#